data_AF-A0A7J4QSM2-F1
#
_entry.id   AF-A0A7J4QSM2-F1
#
_cell.length_a   1.000
_cell.length_b   1.000
_cell.length_c   1.000
_cell.angle_alpha   90.00
_cell.angle_beta   90.00
_cell.angle_gamma   90.00
#
_symmetry.space_group_name_H-M   'P 1'
#
loop_
_entity.id
_entity.type
_entity.pdbx_description
1 polymer ?
#
loop_
_entity_poly.entity_id
_entity_poly.type
_entity_poly.pdbx_seq_one_letter_code
_entity_poly.pdbx_strand_id
1 'polypeptide(L)'
;MKGQIMQARRTVMGAWFLVTLFVLQSTFSAVDLSKDSTEDALHNDDGVEWVQFDLVDGVYGDAIGSLSQTSSLEERPMTAISNIGTFDLDGLHLERPMSTEWLQGRADLRLYLIDSSVHLQTARSEMAAIEGLVVREFISPSGLMLQGTPHALAQAAFVDGVVAQHQVPVGMLVDGAVLDVLLMEDGATTLQGQLMRIEGWRDETGPVDAIEFVDETQSSLIQSLAEVAPLVFEEPKKWDEGRYEGTLSTTDILGLMMQPSLRLFQFDPAFITYNNNARSNMKTGEMTTYFTTDLDGSGQIVAVADSGLDEDHGDFGTRVVANNDVIGDGSTADKHSGHGTHVSCTVLGDGAQGGYAGVAPEAELFFQAMENDNTGNFQSPSLNYLLNSAYSAGARTHTNSWGSSQTSDQGKYTSSAEDVDDRANYYDRYYNGREGLTILFAAGNDGPNTGTVGAPATAKNTISVGNHQNRYSGSPDTIMSGSSRGPTDDGRIKPDLIAPGGYVRSCRAQEATDTGSSTWSNTYYLEYTGTSMATPNAAGAATMIREYLEEIAQRPSPQGALVKALMVLGATDLGSRDIPNDNEGWGKVNLRETLAPVSGQGIWVDDRSVLSASGNSKSYTFNITQSNGGFKSVLAWSDERGSTFSSNQLVNNLDLEVTSPSGTVYLGNDFASGRSTTGGSADSINNLEVILIDSAEVGIWTVKVKDTMHGGSTAQPFAIAVRGHGVNDLRPDPEFILDQFSMSVSIPQVGDQLQLTTKVFNVGNVRADFFDIEFRVDDVLIDVKNIDIGAGSTKTQVWYWTPQDSGEATLSFIIDPDDEIEEILENNNRHNIAVNVTAPGVKLASPLQQQVLLNTSASTTSWTVSLTNTALIATNASMSTNGITNIATGQSESWYVGATESNFTLDGQDSANITVTLVHPTPPTP
;
A
#
# COMPACT_ATOMS: atom_id res chain seq x y z
N MET A 1 -37.94 62.91 11.27
CA MET A 1 -38.35 64.02 10.39
C MET A 1 -37.99 63.68 8.94
N LYS A 2 -38.58 64.43 8.00
CA LYS A 2 -38.25 64.59 6.57
C LYS A 2 -36.74 64.48 6.24
N GLY A 3 -36.31 64.04 5.04
CA GLY A 3 -37.03 63.57 3.84
C GLY A 3 -36.07 62.78 2.93
N GLN A 4 -36.52 61.76 2.18
CA GLN A 4 -37.21 61.79 0.87
C GLN A 4 -36.29 61.73 -0.37
N ILE A 5 -36.39 60.58 -1.09
CA ILE A 5 -36.69 60.47 -2.55
C ILE A 5 -35.52 60.82 -3.52
N MET A 6 -35.26 60.15 -4.66
CA MET A 6 -36.13 59.58 -5.74
C MET A 6 -35.45 58.30 -6.33
N GLN A 7 -36.13 57.14 -6.43
CA GLN A 7 -36.74 56.56 -7.66
C GLN A 7 -35.77 55.83 -8.66
N ALA A 8 -36.19 54.81 -9.44
CA ALA A 8 -37.44 54.03 -9.43
C ALA A 8 -37.42 52.78 -10.35
N ARG A 9 -38.14 51.72 -9.91
CA ARG A 9 -39.00 50.79 -10.72
C ARG A 9 -38.35 49.87 -11.78
N ARG A 10 -38.94 48.72 -12.17
CA ARG A 10 -39.86 47.77 -11.50
C ARG A 10 -39.90 46.46 -12.32
N THR A 11 -39.63 45.33 -11.67
CA THR A 11 -40.53 44.16 -11.53
C THR A 11 -41.43 43.72 -12.71
N VAL A 12 -41.39 42.43 -13.10
CA VAL A 12 -42.49 41.43 -12.95
C VAL A 12 -42.10 40.07 -13.57
N MET A 13 -42.67 38.98 -13.02
CA MET A 13 -42.53 37.58 -13.44
C MET A 13 -42.98 37.27 -14.89
N GLY A 14 -42.51 36.16 -15.45
CA GLY A 14 -43.11 35.48 -16.60
C GLY A 14 -42.64 34.02 -16.65
N ALA A 15 -43.55 33.05 -16.81
CA ALA A 15 -43.25 31.63 -16.58
C ALA A 15 -43.92 30.69 -17.61
N TRP A 16 -43.34 29.48 -17.74
CA TRP A 16 -43.90 28.23 -18.26
C TRP A 16 -43.92 27.91 -19.78
N PHE A 17 -43.42 26.68 -20.06
CA PHE A 17 -44.01 25.59 -20.87
C PHE A 17 -43.62 25.28 -22.35
N LEU A 18 -42.92 24.13 -22.46
CA LEU A 18 -43.21 22.91 -23.27
C LEU A 18 -42.99 22.80 -24.81
N VAL A 19 -41.98 22.00 -25.17
CA VAL A 19 -42.03 20.74 -25.98
C VAL A 19 -42.65 20.73 -27.40
N THR A 20 -41.80 20.48 -28.42
CA THR A 20 -41.87 19.40 -29.46
C THR A 20 -40.77 19.64 -30.53
N LEU A 21 -40.54 18.76 -31.54
CA LEU A 21 -39.90 17.43 -31.55
C LEU A 21 -39.63 17.03 -33.03
N PHE A 22 -38.43 16.53 -33.38
CA PHE A 22 -38.03 15.89 -34.67
C PHE A 22 -38.09 16.68 -36.01
N VAL A 23 -36.97 16.71 -36.77
CA VAL A 23 -36.65 15.92 -38.00
C VAL A 23 -35.31 16.39 -38.61
N LEU A 24 -34.62 15.49 -39.35
CA LEU A 24 -33.28 15.60 -39.96
C LEU A 24 -33.18 16.64 -41.11
N GLN A 25 -31.97 17.18 -41.39
CA GLN A 25 -31.19 16.78 -42.59
C GLN A 25 -29.75 17.35 -42.70
N SER A 26 -28.96 16.61 -43.47
CA SER A 26 -27.52 16.58 -43.77
C SER A 26 -26.85 17.78 -44.48
N THR A 27 -25.57 18.03 -44.12
CA THR A 27 -24.35 18.32 -44.98
C THR A 27 -24.41 19.39 -46.11
N PHE A 28 -23.31 19.91 -46.69
CA PHE A 28 -21.87 19.55 -46.71
C PHE A 28 -20.95 20.80 -46.70
N SER A 29 -19.64 20.57 -46.52
CA SER A 29 -18.55 21.55 -46.39
C SER A 29 -18.13 22.29 -47.67
N ALA A 30 -17.29 23.32 -47.51
CA ALA A 30 -16.31 23.77 -48.50
C ALA A 30 -14.99 24.11 -47.78
N VAL A 31 -13.85 23.79 -48.42
CA VAL A 31 -12.48 23.91 -47.90
C VAL A 31 -11.60 24.54 -48.98
N ASP A 32 -10.60 25.34 -48.59
CA ASP A 32 -9.28 25.28 -49.25
C ASP A 32 -8.16 25.76 -48.30
N LEU A 33 -6.91 25.42 -48.62
CA LEU A 33 -5.71 25.59 -47.80
C LEU A 33 -4.70 26.57 -48.42
N SER A 34 -3.74 27.05 -47.62
CA SER A 34 -2.45 27.51 -48.14
C SER A 34 -1.28 27.21 -47.20
N LYS A 35 -0.37 26.36 -47.70
CA LYS A 35 0.99 26.00 -47.24
C LYS A 35 1.94 27.22 -47.06
N ASP A 36 3.15 27.12 -46.48
CA ASP A 36 3.99 25.99 -45.99
C ASP A 36 5.06 26.49 -44.98
N SER A 37 5.65 25.57 -44.19
CA SER A 37 6.97 25.65 -43.52
C SER A 37 7.16 26.73 -42.41
N THR A 38 8.13 26.64 -41.48
CA THR A 38 9.30 25.72 -41.32
C THR A 38 9.36 25.06 -39.94
N GLU A 39 10.16 24.00 -39.81
CA GLU A 39 10.75 23.55 -38.53
C GLU A 39 11.73 24.61 -37.98
N ASP A 40 11.92 24.65 -36.66
CA ASP A 40 13.22 24.98 -36.05
C ASP A 40 13.33 24.30 -34.66
N ALA A 41 14.54 24.22 -34.10
CA ALA A 41 14.89 23.21 -33.08
C ALA A 41 14.65 23.61 -31.59
N LEU A 42 14.88 22.63 -30.71
CA LEU A 42 14.74 22.68 -29.24
C LEU A 42 15.75 23.60 -28.52
N HIS A 43 15.46 23.82 -27.22
CA HIS A 43 16.29 24.37 -26.13
C HIS A 43 16.31 25.92 -25.97
N ASN A 44 16.26 26.49 -24.75
CA ASN A 44 16.28 25.88 -23.41
C ASN A 44 15.58 26.74 -22.31
N ASP A 45 15.72 26.31 -21.06
CA ASP A 45 15.53 27.04 -19.79
C ASP A 45 14.08 27.32 -19.32
N ASP A 46 13.40 26.28 -18.83
CA ASP A 46 12.99 26.16 -17.40
C ASP A 46 12.23 24.84 -17.18
N GLY A 47 12.81 23.90 -16.42
CA GLY A 47 12.36 22.51 -16.34
C GLY A 47 11.25 22.24 -15.33
N VAL A 48 9.99 22.47 -15.70
CA VAL A 48 8.80 22.10 -14.90
C VAL A 48 7.73 21.46 -15.80
N GLU A 49 7.36 20.21 -15.53
CA GLU A 49 6.16 19.59 -16.12
C GLU A 49 4.90 20.01 -15.36
N TRP A 50 3.77 20.07 -16.07
CA TRP A 50 2.46 20.39 -15.52
C TRP A 50 1.46 19.27 -15.81
N VAL A 51 0.72 18.85 -14.79
CA VAL A 51 -0.39 17.89 -14.92
C VAL A 51 -1.70 18.60 -14.59
N GLN A 52 -2.74 18.34 -15.38
CA GLN A 52 -4.11 18.80 -15.14
C GLN A 52 -4.99 17.61 -14.77
N PHE A 53 -5.80 17.77 -13.73
CA PHE A 53 -6.84 16.83 -13.32
C PHE A 53 -8.20 17.53 -13.30
N ASP A 54 -9.24 16.86 -13.78
CA ASP A 54 -10.64 17.31 -13.71
C ASP A 54 -11.48 16.21 -13.06
N LEU A 55 -12.22 16.55 -12.00
CA LEU A 55 -13.06 15.64 -11.22
C LEU A 55 -14.53 15.61 -11.72
N VAL A 56 -15.26 14.55 -11.36
CA VAL A 56 -16.70 14.38 -11.64
C VAL A 56 -17.46 14.07 -10.35
N ASP A 57 -18.57 14.77 -10.11
CA ASP A 57 -19.40 14.64 -8.90
C ASP A 57 -20.03 13.25 -8.71
N GLY A 58 -20.15 12.81 -7.44
CA GLY A 58 -21.30 12.01 -6.99
C GLY A 58 -21.08 10.79 -6.09
N VAL A 59 -19.86 10.48 -5.64
CA VAL A 59 -19.53 9.09 -5.20
C VAL A 59 -19.84 8.75 -3.73
N TYR A 60 -19.72 9.66 -2.75
CA TYR A 60 -19.59 9.28 -1.34
C TYR A 60 -20.87 9.42 -0.49
N GLY A 61 -21.21 8.35 0.24
CA GLY A 61 -22.33 8.28 1.18
C GLY A 61 -22.19 7.17 2.24
N ASP A 62 -21.49 7.50 3.34
CA ASP A 62 -21.47 6.95 4.73
C ASP A 62 -20.67 5.52 5.12
N ALA A 63 -18.61 4.94 6.17
CA ALA A 63 -17.84 3.88 7.04
C ALA A 63 -16.79 4.46 8.09
N ILE A 64 -16.37 3.83 9.26
CA ILE A 64 -15.44 4.24 10.45
C ILE A 64 -14.94 3.37 11.84
N GLY A 65 -13.80 2.55 12.17
CA GLY A 65 -13.31 2.08 13.64
C GLY A 65 -12.25 0.90 14.27
N SER A 66 -11.96 0.65 15.67
CA SER A 66 -10.86 -0.19 16.54
C SER A 66 -10.80 -0.28 18.25
N LEU A 67 -10.07 -0.93 19.35
CA LEU A 67 -9.00 -2.04 19.90
C LEU A 67 -8.10 -2.15 21.42
N SER A 68 -7.82 -3.28 22.32
CA SER A 68 -6.95 -3.73 23.68
C SER A 68 -5.75 -4.92 24.11
N GLN A 69 -4.58 -4.92 24.98
CA GLN A 69 -3.49 -6.04 25.50
C GLN A 69 -2.06 -5.86 26.45
N THR A 70 -0.96 -6.77 26.76
CA THR A 70 0.47 -6.73 27.64
C THR A 70 1.90 -7.71 27.87
N SER A 71 3.32 -7.56 27.57
CA SER A 71 4.64 -8.56 27.61
C SER A 71 6.06 -8.66 28.52
N SER A 72 7.39 -8.75 28.01
CA SER A 72 8.67 -9.56 28.48
C SER A 72 10.27 -9.27 28.10
N LEU A 73 11.33 -10.22 28.04
CA LEU A 73 12.91 -10.03 28.14
C LEU A 73 14.05 -11.15 27.64
N GLU A 74 15.45 -10.95 27.52
CA GLU A 74 16.63 -11.89 27.00
C GLU A 74 18.25 -11.73 27.41
N GLU A 75 19.32 -12.51 26.92
CA GLU A 75 20.85 -12.64 27.34
C GLU A 75 22.16 -12.80 26.32
N ARG A 76 23.44 -13.36 26.63
CA ARG A 76 24.83 -13.16 25.90
C ARG A 76 26.22 -14.07 26.07
N PRO A 77 27.16 -14.39 25.05
CA PRO A 77 28.45 -15.28 25.04
C PRO A 77 29.98 -14.73 24.82
N MET A 78 30.99 -15.44 24.18
CA MET A 78 32.48 -15.08 24.03
C MET A 78 33.08 -14.94 22.57
N THR A 79 32.75 -13.90 21.81
CA THR A 79 33.41 -13.50 20.53
C THR A 79 33.44 -11.98 20.44
N ALA A 80 33.79 -11.37 19.30
CA ALA A 80 33.44 -9.98 19.00
C ALA A 80 32.87 -9.86 17.57
N ILE A 81 31.55 -9.67 17.49
CA ILE A 81 30.79 -9.60 16.24
C ILE A 81 30.81 -8.14 15.74
N SER A 82 31.34 -7.92 14.55
CA SER A 82 31.42 -6.59 13.91
C SER A 82 30.55 -6.51 12.65
N ASN A 83 30.36 -5.30 12.10
CA ASN A 83 29.62 -5.04 10.86
C ASN A 83 30.16 -5.77 9.61
N ILE A 84 31.41 -6.24 9.64
CA ILE A 84 32.07 -6.97 8.52
C ILE A 84 32.31 -8.46 8.82
N GLY A 85 32.07 -8.91 10.06
CA GLY A 85 32.29 -10.30 10.47
C GLY A 85 32.68 -10.48 11.94
N THR A 86 32.80 -11.73 12.37
CA THR A 86 33.11 -12.11 13.76
C THR A 86 34.61 -12.29 13.97
N PHE A 87 35.15 -11.64 14.99
CA PHE A 87 36.48 -11.93 15.53
C PHE A 87 36.40 -13.02 16.61
N ASP A 88 37.28 -14.01 16.51
CA ASP A 88 37.53 -15.03 17.53
C ASP A 88 39.03 -15.15 17.84
N LEU A 89 39.47 -16.25 18.47
CA LEU A 89 40.86 -16.43 18.87
C LEU A 89 41.83 -16.65 17.68
N ASP A 90 41.33 -17.12 16.53
CA ASP A 90 42.14 -17.44 15.35
C ASP A 90 42.16 -16.30 14.32
N GLY A 91 41.11 -15.47 14.24
CA GLY A 91 41.14 -14.27 13.40
C GLY A 91 39.80 -13.55 13.20
N LEU A 92 39.70 -12.79 12.11
CA LEU A 92 38.45 -12.22 11.61
C LEU A 92 37.83 -13.15 10.57
N HIS A 93 36.68 -13.72 10.92
CA HIS A 93 35.82 -14.48 10.04
C HIS A 93 34.84 -13.54 9.34
N LEU A 94 35.15 -13.18 8.09
CA LEU A 94 34.35 -12.26 7.30
C LEU A 94 32.97 -12.84 6.98
N GLU A 95 31.93 -12.03 7.23
CA GLU A 95 30.53 -12.36 6.93
C GLU A 95 30.05 -11.70 5.63
N ARG A 96 30.81 -10.73 5.09
CA ARG A 96 30.65 -10.16 3.75
C ARG A 96 31.97 -10.19 2.95
N PRO A 97 31.97 -10.27 1.61
CA PRO A 97 33.18 -10.11 0.80
C PRO A 97 33.82 -8.74 1.00
N MET A 98 35.15 -8.69 1.09
CA MET A 98 35.91 -7.44 1.32
C MET A 98 37.18 -7.42 0.45
N SER A 99 37.56 -6.26 -0.10
CA SER A 99 38.86 -6.10 -0.77
C SER A 99 40.00 -6.10 0.24
N THR A 100 41.21 -6.46 -0.20
CA THR A 100 42.42 -6.39 0.63
C THR A 100 42.77 -4.97 1.08
N GLU A 101 42.19 -3.94 0.46
CA GLU A 101 42.41 -2.54 0.86
C GLU A 101 41.56 -2.17 2.09
N TRP A 102 40.26 -2.49 2.07
CA TRP A 102 39.35 -2.26 3.20
C TRP A 102 39.67 -3.12 4.43
N LEU A 103 40.40 -4.23 4.22
CA LEU A 103 40.95 -5.08 5.27
C LEU A 103 42.23 -4.54 5.93
N GLN A 104 42.78 -3.40 5.48
CA GLN A 104 43.96 -2.81 6.11
C GLN A 104 43.66 -2.35 7.55
N GLY A 105 44.49 -2.79 8.48
CA GLY A 105 44.38 -2.45 9.88
C GLY A 105 44.86 -1.03 10.20
N ARG A 106 44.03 -0.21 10.84
CA ARG A 106 44.44 1.15 11.23
C ARG A 106 45.54 1.11 12.29
N ALA A 107 46.52 2.00 12.18
CA ALA A 107 47.76 1.92 12.97
C ALA A 107 47.54 2.18 14.47
N ASP A 108 46.57 3.04 14.79
CA ASP A 108 46.19 3.56 16.11
C ASP A 108 45.09 2.77 16.81
N LEU A 109 44.53 1.72 16.19
CA LEU A 109 43.38 0.96 16.70
C LEU A 109 43.67 -0.54 16.85
N ARG A 110 43.28 -1.15 17.97
CA ARG A 110 43.32 -2.61 18.18
C ARG A 110 42.04 -3.08 18.87
N LEU A 111 41.62 -4.30 18.55
CA LEU A 111 40.50 -5.00 19.19
C LEU A 111 41.06 -6.14 20.03
N TYR A 112 40.68 -6.22 21.30
CA TYR A 112 41.11 -7.27 22.23
C TYR A 112 39.90 -8.06 22.69
N LEU A 113 39.99 -9.40 22.68
CA LEU A 113 38.94 -10.28 23.21
C LEU A 113 39.17 -10.51 24.70
N ILE A 114 38.11 -10.38 25.50
CA ILE A 114 38.09 -10.54 26.95
C ILE A 114 37.37 -11.84 27.33
N ASP A 115 38.00 -12.64 28.19
CA ASP A 115 37.45 -13.90 28.70
C ASP A 115 36.21 -13.70 29.58
N SER A 116 35.20 -14.57 29.44
CA SER A 116 33.93 -14.51 30.20
C SER A 116 34.06 -14.70 31.72
N SER A 117 35.20 -15.22 32.21
CA SER A 117 35.52 -15.28 33.64
C SER A 117 35.86 -13.91 34.25
N VAL A 118 36.11 -12.89 33.42
CA VAL A 118 36.35 -11.51 33.84
C VAL A 118 35.14 -10.65 33.47
N HIS A 119 34.62 -9.89 34.44
CA HIS A 119 33.63 -8.86 34.12
C HIS A 119 34.24 -7.83 33.17
N LEU A 120 33.60 -7.56 32.03
CA LEU A 120 34.06 -6.61 31.01
C LEU A 120 34.44 -5.23 31.59
N GLN A 121 33.73 -4.79 32.62
CA GLN A 121 34.03 -3.54 33.35
C GLN A 121 35.40 -3.56 34.04
N THR A 122 35.87 -4.70 34.54
CA THR A 122 37.19 -4.84 35.17
C THR A 122 38.30 -4.65 34.13
N ALA A 123 38.29 -5.44 33.06
CA ALA A 123 39.27 -5.34 31.98
C ALA A 123 39.26 -3.93 31.33
N ARG A 124 38.07 -3.34 31.12
CA ARG A 124 37.93 -1.95 30.64
C ARG A 124 38.58 -0.94 31.58
N SER A 125 38.49 -1.14 32.90
CA SER A 125 39.07 -0.24 33.90
C SER A 125 40.59 -0.33 33.98
N GLU A 126 41.16 -1.53 33.79
CA GLU A 126 42.61 -1.74 33.75
C GLU A 126 43.23 -1.22 32.45
N MET A 127 42.59 -1.45 31.31
CA MET A 127 42.99 -0.88 30.02
C MET A 127 42.95 0.66 30.03
N ALA A 128 41.96 1.27 30.67
CA ALA A 128 41.85 2.72 30.78
C ALA A 128 42.90 3.38 31.70
N ALA A 129 43.75 2.60 32.38
CA ALA A 129 44.82 3.09 33.24
C ALA A 129 46.20 3.22 32.56
N ILE A 130 46.31 2.86 31.28
CA ILE A 130 47.57 2.91 30.51
C ILE A 130 47.74 4.30 29.87
N GLU A 131 48.88 4.96 30.09
CA GLU A 131 49.16 6.28 29.50
C GLU A 131 49.27 6.21 27.97
N GLY A 132 48.61 7.14 27.27
CA GLY A 132 48.56 7.17 25.82
C GLY A 132 47.55 6.22 25.17
N LEU A 133 46.58 5.72 25.93
CA LEU A 133 45.55 4.75 25.51
C LEU A 133 44.14 5.18 25.95
N VAL A 134 43.11 4.75 25.22
CA VAL A 134 41.70 4.82 25.64
C VAL A 134 40.90 3.63 25.11
N VAL A 135 39.99 3.10 25.93
CA VAL A 135 38.98 2.13 25.48
C VAL A 135 37.84 2.91 24.81
N ARG A 136 37.66 2.74 23.50
CA ARG A 136 36.56 3.35 22.75
C ARG A 136 35.31 2.50 22.90
N GLU A 137 35.15 1.50 22.03
CA GLU A 137 33.92 0.73 21.89
C GLU A 137 33.98 -0.63 22.61
N PHE A 138 32.83 -1.15 23.01
CA PHE A 138 32.65 -2.55 23.37
C PHE A 138 31.96 -3.28 22.21
N ILE A 139 32.61 -4.30 21.66
CA ILE A 139 32.14 -5.07 20.52
C ILE A 139 31.55 -6.38 21.06
N SER A 140 30.21 -6.46 21.02
CA SER A 140 29.48 -7.58 21.61
C SER A 140 29.90 -8.93 20.99
N PRO A 141 30.00 -10.01 21.78
CA PRO A 141 29.73 -10.08 23.21
C PRO A 141 30.94 -9.92 24.16
N SER A 142 32.19 -9.91 23.66
CA SER A 142 33.41 -9.98 24.50
C SER A 142 34.59 -9.10 24.06
N GLY A 143 34.47 -8.29 23.01
CA GLY A 143 35.56 -7.46 22.50
C GLY A 143 35.64 -6.06 23.11
N LEU A 144 36.84 -5.53 23.31
CA LEU A 144 37.10 -4.12 23.60
C LEU A 144 37.97 -3.50 22.50
N MET A 145 37.48 -2.45 21.84
CA MET A 145 38.24 -1.67 20.86
C MET A 145 38.96 -0.52 21.57
N LEU A 146 40.26 -0.43 21.39
CA LEU A 146 41.13 0.57 22.00
C LEU A 146 41.79 1.43 20.93
N GLN A 147 42.01 2.70 21.26
CA GLN A 147 42.78 3.66 20.48
C GLN A 147 43.97 4.17 21.30
N GLY A 148 45.14 4.38 20.69
CA GLY A 148 46.28 4.95 21.40
C GLY A 148 47.58 4.97 20.59
N THR A 149 48.70 5.24 21.27
CA THR A 149 50.02 5.14 20.65
C THR A 149 50.40 3.67 20.38
N PRO A 150 51.31 3.38 19.43
CA PRO A 150 51.78 2.01 19.18
C PRO A 150 52.42 1.33 20.39
N HIS A 151 52.99 2.09 21.31
CA HIS A 151 53.57 1.57 22.56
C HIS A 151 52.49 1.24 23.59
N ALA A 152 51.53 2.15 23.78
CA ALA A 152 50.42 1.95 24.73
C ALA A 152 49.50 0.79 24.30
N LEU A 153 49.23 0.64 22.99
CA LEU A 153 48.52 -0.52 22.43
C LEU A 153 49.31 -1.82 22.62
N ALA A 154 50.64 -1.79 22.54
CA ALA A 154 51.47 -2.96 22.85
C ALA A 154 51.42 -3.34 24.34
N GLN A 155 51.24 -2.37 25.24
CA GLN A 155 51.05 -2.62 26.69
C GLN A 155 49.66 -3.21 27.01
N ALA A 156 48.61 -2.78 26.30
CA ALA A 156 47.25 -3.28 26.50
C ALA A 156 47.11 -4.81 26.32
N ALA A 157 47.99 -5.42 25.53
CA ALA A 157 48.06 -6.87 25.31
C ALA A 157 48.44 -7.70 26.56
N PHE A 158 48.82 -7.05 27.67
CA PHE A 158 49.22 -7.70 28.93
C PHE A 158 48.23 -7.47 30.09
N VAL A 159 47.03 -6.97 29.81
CA VAL A 159 45.95 -6.81 30.82
C VAL A 159 45.29 -8.16 31.13
N ASP A 160 44.92 -8.38 32.40
CA ASP A 160 44.32 -9.65 32.83
C ASP A 160 42.94 -9.88 32.15
N GLY A 161 42.73 -11.10 31.66
CA GLY A 161 41.54 -11.50 30.91
C GLY A 161 41.62 -11.28 29.39
N VAL A 162 42.67 -10.65 28.85
CA VAL A 162 42.90 -10.57 27.40
C VAL A 162 43.30 -11.95 26.85
N VAL A 163 42.53 -12.47 25.90
CA VAL A 163 42.77 -13.80 25.27
C VAL A 163 43.20 -13.74 23.80
N ALA A 164 42.89 -12.65 23.09
CA ALA A 164 43.37 -12.39 21.73
C ALA A 164 43.48 -10.89 21.44
N GLN A 165 44.23 -10.53 20.40
CA GLN A 165 44.31 -9.16 19.88
C GLN A 165 44.31 -9.16 18.34
N HIS A 166 43.62 -8.18 17.76
CA HIS A 166 43.43 -8.06 16.31
C HIS A 166 43.65 -6.61 15.86
N GLN A 167 44.01 -6.44 14.59
CA GLN A 167 43.92 -5.14 13.93
C GLN A 167 42.45 -4.81 13.68
N VAL A 168 42.10 -3.52 13.72
CA VAL A 168 40.77 -3.03 13.31
C VAL A 168 40.83 -2.63 11.84
N PRO A 169 40.13 -3.33 10.92
CA PRO A 169 40.08 -2.96 9.51
C PRO A 169 39.42 -1.60 9.29
N VAL A 170 39.91 -0.80 8.35
CA VAL A 170 39.29 0.49 8.02
C VAL A 170 37.86 0.36 7.48
N GLY A 171 37.53 -0.72 6.78
CA GLY A 171 36.14 -1.01 6.38
C GLY A 171 35.17 -1.23 7.55
N MET A 172 35.69 -1.59 8.73
CA MET A 172 34.88 -1.73 9.96
C MET A 172 34.41 -0.38 10.52
N LEU A 173 35.01 0.73 10.05
CA LEU A 173 34.72 2.11 10.46
C LEU A 173 33.84 2.86 9.44
N VAL A 174 33.38 2.17 8.39
CA VAL A 174 32.43 2.72 7.41
C VAL A 174 31.04 2.19 7.72
N ASP A 175 30.01 3.01 7.52
CA ASP A 175 28.62 2.53 7.58
C ASP A 175 28.36 1.40 6.55
N GLY A 176 27.43 0.49 6.86
CA GLY A 176 27.12 -0.65 6.01
C GLY A 176 26.69 -0.25 4.59
N ALA A 177 25.77 0.71 4.44
CA ALA A 177 25.28 1.12 3.13
C ALA A 177 26.35 1.84 2.30
N VAL A 178 27.19 2.64 2.96
CA VAL A 178 28.33 3.31 2.31
C VAL A 178 29.40 2.31 1.90
N LEU A 179 29.69 1.31 2.74
CA LEU A 179 30.65 0.25 2.44
C LEU A 179 30.17 -0.64 1.28
N ASP A 180 28.89 -0.97 1.23
CA ASP A 180 28.33 -1.81 0.16
C ASP A 180 28.37 -1.09 -1.20
N VAL A 181 28.27 0.25 -1.24
CA VAL A 181 28.60 1.05 -2.44
C VAL A 181 30.10 1.04 -2.75
N LEU A 182 30.97 1.20 -1.76
CA LEU A 182 32.44 1.21 -1.92
C LEU A 182 33.05 -0.15 -2.33
N LEU A 183 32.27 -1.23 -2.28
CA LEU A 183 32.63 -2.56 -2.78
C LEU A 183 32.20 -2.79 -4.25
N MET A 184 31.49 -1.84 -4.86
CA MET A 184 31.14 -1.86 -6.30
C MET A 184 32.26 -1.29 -7.18
N GLU A 185 32.24 -1.63 -8.47
CA GLU A 185 33.08 -0.97 -9.48
C GLU A 185 32.75 0.54 -9.51
N ASP A 186 33.79 1.38 -9.54
CA ASP A 186 33.71 2.85 -9.41
C ASP A 186 32.97 3.39 -8.16
N GLY A 187 32.73 2.57 -7.12
CA GLY A 187 31.94 2.96 -5.93
C GLY A 187 32.38 4.24 -5.21
N ALA A 188 33.69 4.50 -5.14
CA ALA A 188 34.22 5.75 -4.56
C ALA A 188 33.94 6.99 -5.43
N THR A 189 33.80 6.82 -6.75
CA THR A 189 33.36 7.86 -7.70
C THR A 189 31.86 8.08 -7.57
N THR A 190 31.07 7.02 -7.39
CA THR A 190 29.60 7.07 -7.19
C THR A 190 29.19 7.87 -5.94
N LEU A 191 30.00 7.85 -4.89
CA LEU A 191 29.79 8.67 -3.68
C LEU A 191 30.23 10.13 -3.84
N GLN A 192 31.05 10.47 -4.84
CA GLN A 192 31.49 11.86 -5.06
C GLN A 192 30.28 12.71 -5.47
N GLY A 193 30.11 13.86 -4.83
CA GLY A 193 28.94 14.73 -4.99
C GLY A 193 27.73 14.35 -4.11
N GLN A 194 27.80 13.28 -3.31
CA GLN A 194 26.74 12.96 -2.34
C GLN A 194 26.89 13.78 -1.05
N LEU A 195 25.78 14.01 -0.35
CA LEU A 195 25.79 14.62 0.99
C LEU A 195 26.14 13.53 2.02
N MET A 196 27.30 13.69 2.67
CA MET A 196 27.87 12.68 3.58
C MET A 196 28.18 13.30 4.94
N ARG A 197 28.34 12.45 5.94
CA ARG A 197 28.69 12.84 7.32
C ARG A 197 29.90 12.07 7.84
N ILE A 198 30.82 12.80 8.45
CA ILE A 198 31.92 12.24 9.25
C ILE A 198 31.67 12.47 10.73
N GLU A 199 31.88 11.42 11.54
CA GLU A 199 31.97 11.54 12.99
C GLU A 199 33.37 11.20 13.49
N GLY A 200 33.83 11.97 14.46
CA GLY A 200 35.00 11.69 15.27
C GLY A 200 34.68 10.75 16.43
N TRP A 201 35.64 10.62 17.33
CA TRP A 201 35.51 9.80 18.52
C TRP A 201 34.64 10.45 19.58
N ARG A 202 34.36 9.70 20.65
CA ARG A 202 33.57 10.17 21.80
C ARG A 202 34.29 9.83 23.12
N ASP A 203 33.96 10.59 24.16
CA ASP A 203 34.36 10.36 25.55
C ASP A 203 33.14 10.46 26.50
N GLU A 204 33.38 10.54 27.81
CA GLU A 204 32.31 10.64 28.83
C GLU A 204 31.52 11.97 28.79
N THR A 205 32.05 13.01 28.14
CA THR A 205 31.41 14.31 27.96
C THR A 205 30.62 14.41 26.65
N GLY A 206 31.01 13.63 25.64
CA GLY A 206 30.28 13.51 24.38
C GLY A 206 31.18 13.26 23.16
N PRO A 207 30.71 13.64 21.96
CA PRO A 207 31.55 13.76 20.77
C PRO A 207 32.77 14.67 20.98
N VAL A 208 33.93 14.27 20.46
CA VAL A 208 35.18 15.05 20.53
C VAL A 208 35.77 15.33 19.16
N ASP A 209 36.17 16.59 18.96
CA ASP A 209 36.68 17.12 17.69
C ASP A 209 38.17 16.86 17.45
N ALA A 210 38.88 16.43 18.48
CA ALA A 210 40.29 16.11 18.43
C ALA A 210 40.63 14.89 19.29
N ILE A 211 41.70 14.20 18.91
CA ILE A 211 42.37 13.23 19.78
C ILE A 211 43.73 13.79 20.18
N GLU A 212 44.14 13.53 21.41
CA GLU A 212 45.49 13.77 21.90
C GLU A 212 45.88 12.61 22.83
N PHE A 213 46.91 11.88 22.43
CA PHE A 213 47.54 10.84 23.24
C PHE A 213 49.03 11.17 23.40
N VAL A 214 49.53 11.04 24.63
CA VAL A 214 50.96 11.05 24.95
C VAL A 214 51.24 9.85 25.85
N ASP A 215 52.25 9.05 25.53
CA ASP A 215 52.65 7.90 26.33
C ASP A 215 53.89 8.16 27.21
N GLU A 216 54.24 7.19 28.05
CA GLU A 216 55.42 7.23 28.93
C GLU A 216 56.76 7.43 28.17
N THR A 217 56.81 7.13 26.87
CA THR A 217 57.99 7.35 26.01
C THR A 217 58.08 8.77 25.45
N GLN A 218 57.07 9.60 25.72
CA GLN A 218 56.83 10.92 25.12
C GLN A 218 56.54 10.86 23.60
N SER A 219 56.11 9.70 23.09
CA SER A 219 55.52 9.61 21.76
C SER A 219 54.10 10.18 21.83
N SER A 220 53.70 10.93 20.80
CA SER A 220 52.40 11.60 20.75
C SER A 220 51.64 11.32 19.46
N LEU A 221 50.31 11.27 19.57
CA LEU A 221 49.36 11.16 18.47
C LEU A 221 48.28 12.22 18.66
N ILE A 222 48.27 13.22 17.78
CA ILE A 222 47.38 14.39 17.87
C ILE A 222 46.81 14.67 16.47
N GLN A 223 45.49 14.84 16.36
CA GLN A 223 44.81 15.29 15.14
C GLN A 223 43.41 15.81 15.48
N SER A 224 42.92 16.83 14.76
CA SER A 224 41.52 17.24 14.81
C SER A 224 40.73 16.89 13.53
N LEU A 225 39.47 16.50 13.70
CA LEU A 225 38.52 16.29 12.61
C LEU A 225 38.20 17.61 11.86
N ALA A 226 38.36 18.76 12.52
CA ALA A 226 38.30 20.08 11.90
C ALA A 226 39.38 20.29 10.82
N GLU A 227 40.50 19.59 10.91
CA GLU A 227 41.58 19.60 9.91
C GLU A 227 41.29 18.61 8.77
N VAL A 228 40.46 17.59 9.01
CA VAL A 228 40.07 16.56 8.04
C VAL A 228 38.89 17.00 7.19
N ALA A 229 37.83 17.59 7.78
CA ALA A 229 36.60 17.92 7.05
C ALA A 229 36.81 18.76 5.77
N PRO A 230 37.68 19.81 5.75
CA PRO A 230 37.94 20.62 4.54
C PRO A 230 38.81 19.92 3.48
N LEU A 231 39.29 18.70 3.74
CA LEU A 231 40.00 17.85 2.77
C LEU A 231 39.07 16.80 2.13
N VAL A 232 37.82 16.71 2.60
CA VAL A 232 36.86 15.64 2.29
C VAL A 232 35.59 16.20 1.65
N PHE A 233 35.14 17.35 2.14
CA PHE A 233 33.89 17.97 1.70
C PHE A 233 34.12 19.31 1.01
N GLU A 234 33.28 19.57 0.01
CA GLU A 234 32.89 20.94 -0.35
C GLU A 234 31.88 21.46 0.69
N GLU A 235 32.06 22.73 1.09
CA GLU A 235 31.28 23.45 2.10
C GLU A 235 31.07 22.69 3.44
N PRO A 236 32.14 22.19 4.11
CA PRO A 236 32.04 21.45 5.36
C PRO A 236 31.40 22.26 6.48
N LYS A 237 30.34 21.71 7.08
CA LYS A 237 29.55 22.34 8.13
C LYS A 237 29.65 21.51 9.42
N LYS A 238 30.19 22.13 10.47
CA LYS A 238 30.25 21.56 11.83
C LYS A 238 28.86 21.62 12.47
N TRP A 239 28.38 20.51 13.02
CA TRP A 239 27.13 20.46 13.81
C TRP A 239 27.41 20.60 15.31
N ASP A 240 28.32 19.76 15.81
CA ASP A 240 28.86 19.77 17.16
C ASP A 240 30.33 19.32 17.12
N GLU A 241 30.99 19.26 18.28
CA GLU A 241 32.38 18.81 18.37
C GLU A 241 32.54 17.41 17.75
N GLY A 242 33.42 17.23 16.75
CA GLY A 242 33.59 15.93 16.12
C GLY A 242 32.42 15.46 15.24
N ARG A 243 31.55 16.34 14.72
CA ARG A 243 30.68 15.99 13.58
C ARG A 243 30.64 17.07 12.51
N TYR A 244 30.82 16.63 11.26
CA TYR A 244 30.70 17.48 10.08
C TYR A 244 29.85 16.80 9.01
N GLU A 245 28.97 17.56 8.36
CA GLU A 245 28.37 17.19 7.08
C GLU A 245 29.01 17.99 5.94
N GLY A 246 28.83 17.51 4.71
CA GLY A 246 29.16 18.26 3.51
C GLY A 246 29.10 17.39 2.25
N THR A 247 29.25 18.03 1.09
CA THR A 247 29.22 17.34 -0.20
C THR A 247 30.56 16.68 -0.47
N LEU A 248 30.60 15.36 -0.68
CA LEU A 248 31.85 14.60 -0.82
C LEU A 248 32.64 15.01 -2.07
N SER A 249 33.79 15.67 -1.89
CA SER A 249 34.62 16.20 -2.97
C SER A 249 35.82 15.32 -3.31
N THR A 250 36.18 14.37 -2.44
CA THR A 250 37.28 13.41 -2.65
C THR A 250 36.78 12.00 -2.97
N THR A 251 37.55 11.25 -3.75
CA THR A 251 37.38 9.80 -3.95
C THR A 251 38.37 8.96 -3.13
N ASP A 252 39.32 9.58 -2.40
CA ASP A 252 40.25 8.87 -1.52
C ASP A 252 39.62 8.54 -0.16
N ILE A 253 38.57 7.70 -0.19
CA ILE A 253 37.83 7.31 1.01
C ILE A 253 38.68 6.37 1.88
N LEU A 254 39.63 5.64 1.30
CA LEU A 254 40.57 4.81 2.05
C LEU A 254 41.56 5.66 2.85
N GLY A 255 42.15 6.69 2.23
CA GLY A 255 42.99 7.68 2.90
C GLY A 255 42.25 8.50 3.95
N LEU A 256 40.94 8.71 3.77
CA LEU A 256 40.04 9.27 4.78
C LEU A 256 39.88 8.33 5.98
N MET A 257 39.54 7.06 5.79
CA MET A 257 39.32 6.14 6.91
C MET A 257 40.59 5.84 7.72
N MET A 258 41.77 6.09 7.13
CA MET A 258 43.06 6.05 7.81
C MET A 258 43.32 7.24 8.76
N GLN A 259 42.51 8.31 8.76
CA GLN A 259 42.70 9.47 9.63
C GLN A 259 42.39 9.13 11.10
N PRO A 260 43.35 9.26 12.04
CA PRO A 260 43.15 8.87 13.44
C PRO A 260 41.97 9.55 14.15
N SER A 261 41.71 10.84 13.87
CA SER A 261 40.61 11.61 14.48
C SER A 261 39.22 11.16 14.04
N LEU A 262 39.10 10.50 12.88
CA LEU A 262 37.85 9.97 12.36
C LEU A 262 37.46 8.66 13.05
N ARG A 263 36.17 8.46 13.30
CA ARG A 263 35.57 7.22 13.80
C ARG A 263 34.63 6.56 12.78
N LEU A 264 33.77 7.34 12.12
CA LEU A 264 32.72 6.83 11.24
C LEU A 264 32.53 7.72 10.00
N PHE A 265 32.35 7.10 8.85
CA PHE A 265 31.90 7.73 7.60
C PHE A 265 30.58 7.09 7.14
N GLN A 266 29.58 7.93 6.87
CA GLN A 266 28.19 7.53 6.60
C GLN A 266 27.50 8.52 5.64
N PHE A 267 26.37 8.15 5.05
CA PHE A 267 25.46 9.11 4.41
C PHE A 267 24.94 10.11 5.44
N ASP A 268 24.49 11.30 5.01
CA ASP A 268 23.86 12.21 5.94
C ASP A 268 22.48 11.68 6.41
N PRO A 269 22.22 11.58 7.73
CA PRO A 269 21.00 10.98 8.26
C PRO A 269 19.79 11.88 8.03
N ALA A 270 18.92 11.47 7.10
CA ALA A 270 17.58 12.02 6.96
C ALA A 270 16.76 11.76 8.25
N PHE A 271 16.27 12.83 8.88
CA PHE A 271 15.47 12.74 10.10
C PHE A 271 13.99 13.02 9.83
N ILE A 272 13.15 12.06 10.20
CA ILE A 272 11.68 12.17 10.26
C ILE A 272 11.21 11.79 11.67
N THR A 273 10.23 12.50 12.21
CA THR A 273 10.01 12.59 13.67
C THR A 273 8.62 12.19 14.11
N TYR A 274 8.52 10.95 14.62
CA TYR A 274 7.28 10.27 14.95
C TYR A 274 6.89 10.33 16.44
N ASN A 275 5.62 10.01 16.76
CA ASN A 275 5.19 9.42 18.03
C ASN A 275 5.80 8.00 18.16
N ASN A 276 7.13 7.98 18.20
CA ASN A 276 8.00 6.88 17.79
C ASN A 276 7.76 5.60 18.58
N ASN A 277 7.56 5.73 19.89
CA ASN A 277 7.23 4.60 20.74
C ASN A 277 5.89 3.99 20.31
N ALA A 278 4.85 4.78 20.03
CA ALA A 278 3.55 4.21 19.70
C ALA A 278 3.57 3.46 18.35
N ARG A 279 4.15 4.08 17.32
CA ARG A 279 4.33 3.46 15.99
C ARG A 279 5.27 2.25 16.02
N SER A 280 6.31 2.24 16.86
CA SER A 280 7.23 1.11 17.04
C SER A 280 6.59 -0.05 17.80
N ASN A 281 5.88 0.25 18.89
CA ASN A 281 5.16 -0.71 19.73
C ASN A 281 4.08 -1.45 18.93
N MET A 282 3.41 -0.74 18.02
CA MET A 282 2.39 -1.26 17.10
C MET A 282 2.92 -1.71 15.73
N LYS A 283 4.23 -1.57 15.49
CA LYS A 283 4.88 -1.95 14.23
C LYS A 283 4.35 -1.26 12.97
N THR A 284 3.78 -0.05 13.10
CA THR A 284 3.22 0.70 11.95
C THR A 284 4.30 1.37 11.12
N GLY A 285 5.34 1.93 11.76
CA GLY A 285 6.48 2.54 11.08
C GLY A 285 7.37 1.56 10.31
N GLU A 286 7.19 0.24 10.52
CA GLU A 286 7.82 -0.79 9.67
C GLU A 286 7.03 -1.02 8.37
N MET A 287 5.73 -0.70 8.35
CA MET A 287 4.85 -0.86 7.18
C MET A 287 4.87 0.33 6.25
N THR A 288 5.20 1.51 6.77
CA THR A 288 5.24 2.76 5.98
C THR A 288 6.09 2.67 4.72
N THR A 289 7.13 1.82 4.66
CA THR A 289 7.93 1.63 3.42
C THR A 289 8.13 0.14 3.07
N TYR A 290 7.19 -0.76 3.42
CA TYR A 290 7.33 -2.20 3.17
C TYR A 290 6.74 -2.66 1.83
N PHE A 291 5.77 -1.92 1.30
CA PHE A 291 5.08 -2.23 0.07
C PHE A 291 5.50 -1.26 -1.05
N THR A 292 4.83 -1.32 -2.21
CA THR A 292 5.15 -0.48 -3.38
C THR A 292 4.58 0.94 -3.30
N THR A 293 3.53 1.15 -2.51
CA THR A 293 3.11 2.45 -2.00
C THR A 293 3.51 2.56 -0.53
N ASP A 294 3.77 3.78 -0.06
CA ASP A 294 3.99 4.02 1.35
C ASP A 294 2.66 3.90 2.12
N LEU A 295 2.69 3.34 3.33
CA LEU A 295 1.52 3.26 4.21
C LEU A 295 1.60 4.31 5.32
N ASP A 296 0.78 5.34 5.21
CA ASP A 296 0.74 6.47 6.13
C ASP A 296 -0.65 7.13 6.29
N GLY A 297 -1.70 6.50 5.75
CA GLY A 297 -3.07 7.01 5.75
C GLY A 297 -3.43 7.88 4.55
N SER A 298 -2.56 8.01 3.55
CA SER A 298 -2.84 8.79 2.34
C SER A 298 -4.18 8.40 1.68
N GLY A 299 -4.92 9.40 1.20
CA GLY A 299 -6.26 9.22 0.62
C GLY A 299 -7.36 8.76 1.60
N GLN A 300 -7.05 8.50 2.88
CA GLN A 300 -8.03 8.07 3.87
C GLN A 300 -8.53 9.25 4.71
N ILE A 301 -9.85 9.40 4.85
CA ILE A 301 -10.45 10.36 5.79
C ILE A 301 -10.76 9.66 7.12
N VAL A 302 -10.21 10.17 8.22
CA VAL A 302 -10.50 9.74 9.59
C VAL A 302 -11.30 10.81 10.33
N ALA A 303 -12.43 10.41 10.89
CA ALA A 303 -13.21 11.23 11.78
C ALA A 303 -12.74 11.13 13.25
N VAL A 304 -12.92 12.21 14.00
CA VAL A 304 -12.68 12.25 15.44
C VAL A 304 -13.88 12.95 16.08
N ALA A 305 -14.57 12.26 16.99
CA ALA A 305 -15.65 12.84 17.77
C ALA A 305 -15.18 12.97 19.22
N ASP A 306 -14.84 14.20 19.61
CA ASP A 306 -14.20 14.51 20.88
C ASP A 306 -14.44 15.99 21.27
N SER A 307 -13.82 16.44 22.35
CA SER A 307 -14.00 17.74 23.00
C SER A 307 -13.95 18.94 22.04
N GLY A 308 -12.77 19.25 21.50
CA GLY A 308 -12.54 20.33 20.55
C GLY A 308 -11.24 20.14 19.75
N LEU A 309 -10.93 21.08 18.85
CA LEU A 309 -9.74 21.04 18.02
C LEU A 309 -9.04 22.41 17.94
N ASP A 310 -7.78 22.47 18.38
CA ASP A 310 -6.81 23.54 18.12
C ASP A 310 -6.37 23.46 16.64
N GLU A 311 -7.25 23.90 15.73
CA GLU A 311 -7.13 23.66 14.28
C GLU A 311 -5.86 24.27 13.67
N ASP A 312 -5.42 25.43 14.16
CA ASP A 312 -4.18 26.10 13.73
C ASP A 312 -2.93 25.71 14.54
N HIS A 313 -2.99 24.61 15.30
CA HIS A 313 -1.84 24.03 16.02
C HIS A 313 -0.60 23.83 15.14
N GLY A 314 -0.81 23.41 13.89
CA GLY A 314 0.23 23.33 12.86
C GLY A 314 0.72 21.92 12.53
N ASP A 315 0.37 20.88 13.29
CA ASP A 315 0.63 19.46 12.94
C ASP A 315 -0.46 18.85 12.02
N PHE A 316 -1.56 19.59 11.77
CA PHE A 316 -2.64 19.16 10.87
C PHE A 316 -2.50 19.72 9.43
N GLY A 317 -1.59 20.68 9.22
CA GLY A 317 -1.38 21.33 7.92
C GLY A 317 -2.69 21.85 7.30
N THR A 318 -3.06 21.29 6.14
CA THR A 318 -4.34 21.54 5.46
C THR A 318 -5.27 20.32 5.47
N ARG A 319 -4.94 19.25 6.22
CA ARG A 319 -5.66 17.96 6.21
C ARG A 319 -6.98 17.99 6.99
N VAL A 320 -7.36 19.09 7.65
CA VAL A 320 -8.67 19.23 8.32
C VAL A 320 -9.77 19.52 7.29
N VAL A 321 -10.41 18.47 6.78
CA VAL A 321 -11.49 18.58 5.77
C VAL A 321 -12.78 19.16 6.35
N ALA A 322 -13.03 19.00 7.65
CA ALA A 322 -14.06 19.73 8.36
C ALA A 322 -13.82 19.77 9.88
N ASN A 323 -14.25 20.85 10.52
CA ASN A 323 -14.31 20.99 11.97
C ASN A 323 -15.73 21.45 12.37
N ASN A 324 -16.50 20.59 13.04
CA ASN A 324 -17.96 20.75 13.19
C ASN A 324 -18.41 20.82 14.64
N ASP A 325 -19.11 21.90 15.02
CA ASP A 325 -19.88 21.95 16.26
C ASP A 325 -21.12 21.04 16.11
N VAL A 326 -21.11 19.89 16.80
CA VAL A 326 -22.22 18.92 16.77
C VAL A 326 -23.18 19.05 17.97
N ILE A 327 -22.96 20.03 18.85
CA ILE A 327 -23.79 20.28 20.05
C ILE A 327 -24.57 21.61 19.96
N GLY A 328 -24.19 22.53 19.08
CA GLY A 328 -24.86 23.81 18.81
C GLY A 328 -24.50 24.92 19.81
N ASP A 329 -23.29 24.88 20.35
CA ASP A 329 -22.72 25.80 21.33
C ASP A 329 -22.17 27.10 20.67
N GLY A 330 -21.75 27.00 19.40
CA GLY A 330 -21.17 28.10 18.61
C GLY A 330 -19.65 28.09 18.51
N SER A 331 -18.99 27.00 18.92
CA SER A 331 -17.53 26.84 18.95
C SER A 331 -17.10 25.41 18.61
N THR A 332 -15.87 25.25 18.14
CA THR A 332 -15.21 23.96 17.87
C THR A 332 -13.86 23.80 18.58
N ALA A 333 -13.52 24.78 19.40
CA ALA A 333 -12.24 24.96 20.07
C ALA A 333 -12.07 24.07 21.31
N ASP A 334 -10.83 23.89 21.78
CA ASP A 334 -10.43 22.91 22.81
C ASP A 334 -9.98 23.59 24.13
N LYS A 335 -10.82 24.47 24.68
CA LYS A 335 -10.43 25.41 25.77
C LYS A 335 -10.28 24.81 27.15
N HIS A 336 -10.90 23.66 27.44
CA HIS A 336 -10.78 23.05 28.76
C HIS A 336 -9.67 22.01 28.74
N SER A 337 -9.93 20.83 28.19
CA SER A 337 -9.05 19.67 28.40
C SER A 337 -7.87 19.53 27.42
N GLY A 338 -7.93 20.13 26.21
CA GLY A 338 -6.91 19.88 25.18
C GLY A 338 -6.95 18.45 24.63
N HIS A 339 -8.05 17.73 24.85
CA HIS A 339 -8.14 16.28 24.69
C HIS A 339 -8.40 15.89 23.24
N GLY A 340 -9.31 16.59 22.54
CA GLY A 340 -9.66 16.29 21.15
C GLY A 340 -8.52 16.61 20.19
N THR A 341 -7.75 17.66 20.49
CA THR A 341 -6.49 17.98 19.79
C THR A 341 -5.44 16.88 19.99
N HIS A 342 -5.26 16.42 21.23
CA HIS A 342 -4.31 15.34 21.56
C HIS A 342 -4.68 14.01 20.89
N VAL A 343 -5.97 13.67 20.91
CA VAL A 343 -6.55 12.50 20.24
C VAL A 343 -6.35 12.59 18.74
N SER A 344 -6.71 13.70 18.10
CA SER A 344 -6.63 13.89 16.64
C SER A 344 -5.18 13.78 16.13
N CYS A 345 -4.24 14.47 16.77
CA CYS A 345 -2.83 14.34 16.39
C CYS A 345 -2.26 12.93 16.65
N THR A 346 -2.81 12.18 17.61
CA THR A 346 -2.37 10.78 17.83
C THR A 346 -2.78 9.88 16.66
N VAL A 347 -3.88 10.21 15.98
CA VAL A 347 -4.24 9.60 14.68
C VAL A 347 -3.29 10.08 13.59
N LEU A 348 -3.28 11.39 13.30
CA LEU A 348 -2.87 11.93 11.99
C LEU A 348 -2.09 13.27 12.01
N GLY A 349 -1.47 13.64 13.13
CA GLY A 349 -0.54 14.78 13.13
C GLY A 349 0.75 14.42 12.37
N ASP A 350 1.35 15.34 11.61
CA ASP A 350 2.65 15.10 10.95
C ASP A 350 3.87 15.29 11.87
N GLY A 351 3.68 15.87 13.06
CA GLY A 351 4.77 16.16 13.99
C GLY A 351 5.59 17.41 13.65
N ALA A 352 5.17 18.26 12.70
CA ALA A 352 5.96 19.39 12.21
C ALA A 352 6.39 20.38 13.31
N GLN A 353 5.60 20.57 14.38
CA GLN A 353 5.91 21.52 15.46
C GLN A 353 6.96 21.03 16.48
N GLY A 354 7.42 19.77 16.40
CA GLY A 354 8.40 19.25 17.36
C GLY A 354 8.44 17.74 17.57
N GLY A 355 7.85 16.97 16.66
CA GLY A 355 8.31 15.62 16.34
C GLY A 355 7.55 14.46 16.97
N TYR A 356 6.24 14.59 17.18
CA TYR A 356 5.39 13.51 17.69
C TYR A 356 4.26 13.13 16.71
N ALA A 357 4.62 12.89 15.44
CA ALA A 357 3.66 12.52 14.39
C ALA A 357 2.76 11.33 14.77
N GLY A 358 1.48 11.42 14.43
CA GLY A 358 0.48 10.38 14.55
C GLY A 358 0.82 9.11 13.76
N VAL A 359 -0.05 8.12 13.91
CA VAL A 359 0.13 6.78 13.34
C VAL A 359 -0.06 6.76 11.83
N ALA A 360 -1.04 7.52 11.34
CA ALA A 360 -1.40 7.68 9.93
C ALA A 360 -1.33 9.18 9.56
N PRO A 361 -0.12 9.77 9.43
CA PRO A 361 0.09 11.22 9.37
C PRO A 361 -0.48 11.92 8.12
N GLU A 362 -0.67 11.22 6.99
CA GLU A 362 -1.20 11.84 5.77
C GLU A 362 -2.70 11.61 5.56
N ALA A 363 -3.37 11.04 6.56
CA ALA A 363 -4.82 10.96 6.59
C ALA A 363 -5.50 12.33 6.81
N GLU A 364 -6.68 12.51 6.24
CA GLU A 364 -7.51 13.70 6.39
C GLU A 364 -8.42 13.62 7.64
N LEU A 365 -8.69 14.76 8.27
CA LEU A 365 -9.43 14.87 9.54
C LEU A 365 -10.84 15.43 9.36
N PHE A 366 -11.86 14.65 9.71
CA PHE A 366 -13.22 15.12 9.92
C PHE A 366 -13.52 15.24 11.43
N PHE A 367 -13.39 16.45 12.00
CA PHE A 367 -13.60 16.66 13.42
C PHE A 367 -15.07 16.99 13.78
N GLN A 368 -15.53 16.46 14.91
CA GLN A 368 -16.83 16.72 15.53
C GLN A 368 -16.62 17.13 16.99
N ALA A 369 -16.87 18.40 17.31
CA ALA A 369 -16.68 19.00 18.63
C ALA A 369 -17.86 18.76 19.57
N MET A 370 -17.56 18.23 20.75
CA MET A 370 -18.50 17.64 21.72
C MET A 370 -18.40 18.24 23.13
N GLU A 371 -17.35 18.99 23.46
CA GLU A 371 -17.25 19.69 24.74
C GLU A 371 -17.96 21.05 24.65
N ASN A 372 -18.85 21.31 25.58
CA ASN A 372 -19.52 22.61 25.67
C ASN A 372 -18.52 23.66 26.17
N ASP A 373 -17.94 24.41 25.24
CA ASP A 373 -16.86 25.39 25.42
C ASP A 373 -17.21 26.47 26.49
N ASN A 374 -18.50 26.75 26.65
CA ASN A 374 -19.04 27.67 27.66
C ASN A 374 -19.06 27.10 29.11
N THR A 375 -18.90 25.78 29.30
CA THR A 375 -19.09 25.13 30.61
C THR A 375 -18.15 23.95 30.94
N GLY A 376 -17.35 23.46 30.01
CA GLY A 376 -16.47 22.29 30.21
C GLY A 376 -17.23 20.96 30.38
N ASN A 377 -18.48 20.89 29.90
CA ASN A 377 -19.26 19.64 29.94
C ASN A 377 -19.20 18.93 28.59
N PHE A 378 -18.69 17.69 28.58
CA PHE A 378 -18.80 16.81 27.42
C PHE A 378 -20.28 16.45 27.15
N GLN A 379 -20.72 16.57 25.89
CA GLN A 379 -22.10 16.38 25.44
C GLN A 379 -22.11 15.60 24.12
N SER A 380 -23.21 14.91 23.82
CA SER A 380 -23.32 14.12 22.58
C SER A 380 -24.73 14.23 21.99
N PRO A 381 -24.87 14.40 20.65
CA PRO A 381 -26.09 14.06 19.93
C PRO A 381 -26.26 12.52 19.86
N SER A 382 -27.20 12.02 19.04
CA SER A 382 -27.31 10.57 18.82
C SER A 382 -26.11 10.02 18.07
N LEU A 383 -25.72 8.78 18.37
CA LEU A 383 -24.65 8.10 17.64
C LEU A 383 -25.05 7.83 16.20
N ASN A 384 -26.34 7.60 15.94
CA ASN A 384 -26.89 7.62 14.59
C ASN A 384 -26.52 8.92 13.83
N TYR A 385 -26.57 10.11 14.46
CA TYR A 385 -26.20 11.37 13.80
C TYR A 385 -24.68 11.51 13.61
N LEU A 386 -23.86 11.24 14.63
CA LEU A 386 -22.39 11.32 14.53
C LEU A 386 -21.88 10.42 13.40
N LEU A 387 -22.28 9.14 13.46
CA LEU A 387 -21.81 8.10 12.55
C LEU A 387 -22.35 8.25 11.13
N ASN A 388 -23.58 8.75 10.94
CA ASN A 388 -24.06 9.08 9.59
C ASN A 388 -23.30 10.30 9.03
N SER A 389 -23.14 11.38 9.81
CA SER A 389 -22.70 12.68 9.27
C SER A 389 -21.22 12.76 8.90
N ALA A 390 -20.32 12.25 9.76
CA ALA A 390 -18.89 12.16 9.42
C ALA A 390 -18.65 11.29 8.19
N TYR A 391 -19.45 10.24 8.06
CA TYR A 391 -19.36 9.30 6.97
C TYR A 391 -20.00 9.89 5.68
N SER A 392 -21.11 10.63 5.74
CA SER A 392 -21.61 11.38 4.55
C SER A 392 -20.60 12.38 3.99
N ALA A 393 -19.59 12.78 4.78
CA ALA A 393 -18.47 13.63 4.37
C ALA A 393 -17.23 12.88 3.87
N GLY A 394 -17.30 11.55 3.69
CA GLY A 394 -16.22 10.74 3.11
C GLY A 394 -15.36 9.96 4.10
N ALA A 395 -15.55 10.12 5.42
CA ALA A 395 -14.78 9.38 6.44
C ALA A 395 -14.85 7.85 6.27
N ARG A 396 -13.81 7.16 6.76
CA ARG A 396 -13.59 5.69 6.72
C ARG A 396 -13.03 5.06 8.01
N THR A 397 -12.53 5.85 8.96
CA THR A 397 -12.27 5.50 10.40
C THR A 397 -12.88 6.59 11.32
N HIS A 398 -13.44 6.32 12.52
CA HIS A 398 -13.99 7.36 13.46
C HIS A 398 -13.61 7.00 14.87
N THR A 399 -12.70 7.76 15.47
CA THR A 399 -12.28 7.52 16.86
C THR A 399 -13.20 8.23 17.84
N ASN A 400 -13.68 7.49 18.85
CA ASN A 400 -14.46 7.99 19.98
C ASN A 400 -13.68 7.74 21.27
N SER A 401 -12.98 8.75 21.78
CA SER A 401 -12.13 8.62 22.97
C SER A 401 -12.87 8.86 24.29
N TRP A 402 -14.16 8.53 24.32
CA TRP A 402 -15.14 8.81 25.37
C TRP A 402 -16.12 7.64 25.59
N GLY A 403 -16.84 7.66 26.70
CA GLY A 403 -17.86 6.67 27.08
C GLY A 403 -18.60 7.09 28.35
N SER A 404 -19.60 6.31 28.78
CA SER A 404 -20.33 6.59 30.03
C SER A 404 -19.43 6.30 31.25
N SER A 405 -19.19 7.34 32.06
CA SER A 405 -18.52 7.24 33.36
C SER A 405 -19.45 6.80 34.51
N GLN A 406 -20.68 6.39 34.20
CA GLN A 406 -21.60 5.88 35.21
C GLN A 406 -21.33 4.40 35.50
N THR A 407 -21.03 4.06 36.76
CA THR A 407 -20.94 2.67 37.25
C THR A 407 -22.24 1.87 37.04
N SER A 408 -23.37 2.54 36.74
CA SER A 408 -24.62 1.87 36.34
C SER A 408 -24.61 1.33 34.91
N ASP A 409 -23.68 1.77 34.06
CA ASP A 409 -23.69 1.54 32.61
C ASP A 409 -22.48 0.70 32.15
N GLN A 410 -21.51 0.50 33.05
CA GLN A 410 -20.41 -0.45 32.88
C GLN A 410 -20.96 -1.86 32.62
N GLY A 411 -20.28 -2.60 31.73
CA GLY A 411 -20.67 -3.94 31.26
C GLY A 411 -21.87 -3.96 30.28
N LYS A 412 -22.73 -2.94 30.28
CA LYS A 412 -24.06 -3.02 29.68
C LYS A 412 -24.15 -2.67 28.20
N TYR A 413 -25.06 -3.37 27.54
CA TYR A 413 -25.58 -3.00 26.25
C TYR A 413 -26.69 -1.95 26.38
N THR A 414 -26.35 -0.70 26.08
CA THR A 414 -27.24 0.47 26.14
C THR A 414 -27.86 0.77 24.77
N SER A 415 -28.77 1.74 24.69
CA SER A 415 -29.27 2.24 23.40
C SER A 415 -28.18 2.88 22.55
N SER A 416 -27.09 3.37 23.15
CA SER A 416 -25.91 3.85 22.42
C SER A 416 -25.08 2.72 21.82
N ALA A 417 -25.05 1.54 22.44
CA ALA A 417 -24.51 0.33 21.83
C ALA A 417 -25.44 -0.23 20.72
N GLU A 418 -26.76 -0.12 20.90
CA GLU A 418 -27.75 -0.46 19.87
C GLU A 418 -27.62 0.42 18.60
N ASP A 419 -27.47 1.73 18.76
CA ASP A 419 -27.19 2.68 17.66
C ASP A 419 -25.90 2.29 16.91
N VAL A 420 -24.83 1.95 17.63
CA VAL A 420 -23.53 1.56 17.06
C VAL A 420 -23.63 0.28 16.24
N ASP A 421 -24.24 -0.77 16.80
CA ASP A 421 -24.39 -2.04 16.08
C ASP A 421 -25.29 -1.89 14.84
N ASP A 422 -26.39 -1.12 14.93
CA ASP A 422 -27.29 -0.81 13.81
C ASP A 422 -26.55 -0.14 12.65
N ARG A 423 -25.70 0.85 12.95
CA ARG A 423 -24.90 1.56 11.94
C ARG A 423 -23.89 0.61 11.31
N ALA A 424 -22.98 0.03 12.08
CA ALA A 424 -21.96 -0.90 11.57
C ALA A 424 -22.56 -2.02 10.70
N ASN A 425 -23.64 -2.66 11.16
CA ASN A 425 -24.31 -3.70 10.40
C ASN A 425 -25.04 -3.17 9.15
N TYR A 426 -25.65 -1.98 9.17
CA TYR A 426 -26.23 -1.37 7.96
C TYR A 426 -25.17 -1.13 6.88
N TYR A 427 -23.94 -0.89 7.31
CA TYR A 427 -22.81 -0.50 6.48
C TYR A 427 -21.99 -1.69 5.95
N ASP A 428 -21.63 -2.68 6.78
CA ASP A 428 -20.91 -3.91 6.37
C ASP A 428 -21.65 -4.81 5.34
N ARG A 429 -22.84 -4.44 4.87
CA ARG A 429 -23.62 -5.22 3.90
C ARG A 429 -23.19 -4.92 2.45
N TYR A 430 -21.97 -5.27 2.04
CA TYR A 430 -21.41 -4.99 0.69
C TYR A 430 -22.42 -5.10 -0.49
N TYR A 431 -23.30 -6.10 -0.46
CA TYR A 431 -24.37 -6.29 -1.46
C TYR A 431 -25.41 -5.15 -1.57
N ASN A 432 -25.36 -4.13 -0.71
CA ASN A 432 -26.20 -2.93 -0.76
C ASN A 432 -25.57 -1.74 -1.53
N GLY A 433 -24.32 -1.89 -2.01
CA GLY A 433 -23.60 -0.84 -2.73
C GLY A 433 -22.93 0.22 -1.84
N ARG A 434 -22.74 -0.08 -0.55
CA ARG A 434 -21.94 0.72 0.39
C ARG A 434 -20.64 0.00 0.71
N GLU A 435 -19.69 0.76 1.23
CA GLU A 435 -18.45 0.23 1.80
C GLU A 435 -18.69 -0.18 3.26
N GLY A 436 -17.86 -1.04 3.84
CA GLY A 436 -18.21 -1.66 5.12
C GLY A 436 -17.64 -0.98 6.37
N LEU A 437 -18.14 -1.39 7.54
CA LEU A 437 -17.80 -0.81 8.84
C LEU A 437 -18.00 -1.66 10.14
N THR A 438 -16.97 -1.75 11.02
CA THR A 438 -16.99 -1.90 12.50
C THR A 438 -16.45 -0.64 13.23
N ILE A 439 -17.05 -0.21 14.34
CA ILE A 439 -16.82 1.13 14.97
C ILE A 439 -15.68 1.16 16.04
N LEU A 440 -15.26 2.34 16.52
CA LEU A 440 -14.14 2.59 17.46
C LEU A 440 -14.62 3.20 18.79
N PHE A 441 -14.24 2.63 19.94
CA PHE A 441 -14.53 3.24 21.25
C PHE A 441 -13.49 2.95 22.32
N ALA A 442 -13.15 3.97 23.12
CA ALA A 442 -12.46 3.82 24.40
C ALA A 442 -13.24 2.91 25.37
N ALA A 443 -12.61 1.85 25.89
CA ALA A 443 -13.24 0.90 26.80
C ALA A 443 -13.54 1.48 28.19
N GLY A 444 -12.85 2.57 28.58
CA GLY A 444 -13.03 3.24 29.86
C GLY A 444 -11.81 3.17 30.77
N ASN A 445 -11.75 4.05 31.77
CA ASN A 445 -10.62 4.21 32.68
C ASN A 445 -10.94 3.73 34.13
N ASP A 446 -11.86 2.77 34.28
CA ASP A 446 -12.38 2.29 35.58
C ASP A 446 -11.74 0.96 36.07
N GLY A 447 -10.62 0.56 35.46
CA GLY A 447 -9.82 -0.58 35.90
C GLY A 447 -9.24 -0.43 37.33
N PRO A 448 -8.74 -1.52 37.94
CA PRO A 448 -8.44 -2.82 37.34
C PRO A 448 -9.52 -3.89 37.56
N ASN A 449 -10.75 -3.50 37.93
CA ASN A 449 -11.82 -4.47 38.21
C ASN A 449 -12.42 -5.03 36.91
N THR A 450 -12.91 -6.27 36.96
CA THR A 450 -13.71 -6.91 35.91
C THR A 450 -15.10 -6.27 35.79
N GLY A 451 -15.70 -6.31 34.60
CA GLY A 451 -17.03 -5.77 34.31
C GLY A 451 -17.10 -4.25 34.19
N THR A 452 -15.98 -3.59 33.87
CA THR A 452 -15.80 -2.12 33.91
C THR A 452 -15.80 -1.44 32.54
N VAL A 453 -16.03 -2.18 31.44
CA VAL A 453 -16.11 -1.60 30.09
C VAL A 453 -17.33 -0.69 29.99
N GLY A 454 -17.11 0.60 29.68
CA GLY A 454 -18.18 1.59 29.54
C GLY A 454 -18.86 1.51 28.16
N ALA A 455 -20.18 1.68 28.13
CA ALA A 455 -20.90 1.89 26.86
C ALA A 455 -20.51 3.27 26.25
N PRO A 456 -20.36 3.42 24.92
CA PRO A 456 -20.77 2.48 23.86
C PRO A 456 -19.79 1.35 23.53
N ALA A 457 -18.62 1.28 24.17
CA ALA A 457 -17.56 0.31 23.88
C ALA A 457 -17.94 -1.17 24.17
N THR A 458 -19.12 -1.38 24.75
CA THR A 458 -19.80 -2.66 25.00
C THR A 458 -20.59 -3.20 23.79
N ALA A 459 -20.68 -2.44 22.69
CA ALA A 459 -21.30 -2.88 21.44
C ALA A 459 -20.57 -4.10 20.82
N LYS A 460 -21.22 -4.81 19.90
CA LYS A 460 -20.66 -6.02 19.25
C LYS A 460 -19.77 -5.64 18.06
N ASN A 461 -20.29 -4.75 17.24
CA ASN A 461 -19.75 -4.37 15.95
C ASN A 461 -18.75 -3.22 16.09
N THR A 462 -18.69 -2.57 17.25
CA THR A 462 -17.46 -1.85 17.62
C THR A 462 -16.32 -2.83 17.87
N ILE A 463 -15.12 -2.38 17.56
CA ILE A 463 -13.91 -2.80 18.25
C ILE A 463 -13.66 -1.80 19.40
N SER A 464 -13.03 -2.24 20.50
CA SER A 464 -13.09 -1.58 21.82
C SER A 464 -11.71 -1.50 22.52
N VAL A 465 -11.40 -0.37 23.17
CA VAL A 465 -10.03 0.08 23.48
C VAL A 465 -9.73 0.34 24.96
N GLY A 466 -9.24 -0.66 25.68
CA GLY A 466 -8.36 -0.52 26.85
C GLY A 466 -6.97 0.07 26.52
N ASN A 467 -6.03 0.11 27.46
CA ASN A 467 -4.69 0.67 27.20
C ASN A 467 -3.50 -0.01 27.94
N HIS A 468 -2.36 -0.04 27.24
CA HIS A 468 -1.05 -0.39 27.81
C HIS A 468 -0.08 0.79 27.80
N GLN A 469 1.02 0.60 28.52
CA GLN A 469 2.11 1.54 28.67
C GLN A 469 2.88 1.74 27.34
N ASN A 470 2.90 2.98 26.84
CA ASN A 470 3.61 3.36 25.62
C ASN A 470 5.09 3.68 25.88
N ARG A 471 5.44 4.12 27.09
CA ARG A 471 6.77 4.68 27.42
C ARG A 471 7.16 4.42 28.88
N TYR A 472 8.45 4.61 29.19
CA TYR A 472 9.08 4.29 30.48
C TYR A 472 9.10 2.77 30.80
N SER A 473 9.71 2.39 31.93
CA SER A 473 9.85 1.00 32.36
C SER A 473 8.49 0.32 32.49
N GLY A 474 8.31 -0.81 31.78
CA GLY A 474 7.02 -1.47 31.57
C GLY A 474 6.47 -1.34 30.15
N SER A 475 6.96 -0.39 29.33
CA SER A 475 6.67 -0.36 27.89
C SER A 475 7.44 -1.45 27.12
N PRO A 476 6.88 -2.04 26.04
CA PRO A 476 5.53 -1.86 25.51
C PRO A 476 4.55 -2.88 26.09
N ASP A 477 4.74 -3.24 27.35
CA ASP A 477 4.57 -4.59 27.87
C ASP A 477 4.02 -4.60 29.33
N THR A 478 3.16 -3.64 29.66
CA THR A 478 2.41 -3.60 30.94
C THR A 478 1.05 -2.89 30.76
N ILE A 479 -0.03 -3.53 31.22
CA ILE A 479 -1.40 -2.99 31.12
C ILE A 479 -1.50 -1.79 32.09
N MET A 480 -2.05 -0.66 31.62
CA MET A 480 -2.29 0.48 32.51
C MET A 480 -3.36 0.08 33.53
N SER A 481 -3.10 0.28 34.82
CA SER A 481 -3.99 -0.21 35.89
C SER A 481 -5.42 0.30 35.78
N GLY A 482 -5.61 1.51 35.26
CA GLY A 482 -6.93 2.09 34.98
C GLY A 482 -7.66 1.56 33.75
N SER A 483 -7.02 0.76 32.87
CA SER A 483 -7.72 0.17 31.72
C SER A 483 -8.93 -0.64 32.17
N SER A 484 -10.13 -0.24 31.75
CA SER A 484 -11.36 -1.00 31.95
C SER A 484 -11.27 -2.39 31.31
N ARG A 485 -12.01 -3.33 31.88
CA ARG A 485 -11.87 -4.79 31.65
C ARG A 485 -13.22 -5.47 31.56
N GLY A 486 -13.30 -6.51 30.77
CA GLY A 486 -14.47 -7.35 30.57
C GLY A 486 -14.79 -8.27 31.76
N PRO A 487 -15.72 -9.22 31.56
CA PRO A 487 -16.54 -9.35 30.35
C PRO A 487 -17.61 -8.24 30.30
N THR A 488 -18.42 -8.22 29.24
CA THR A 488 -19.71 -7.49 29.28
C THR A 488 -20.72 -8.22 30.18
N ASP A 489 -21.85 -7.57 30.51
CA ASP A 489 -22.95 -8.15 31.31
C ASP A 489 -23.51 -9.46 30.72
N ASP A 490 -23.40 -9.64 29.39
CA ASP A 490 -23.80 -10.85 28.66
C ASP A 490 -22.64 -11.82 28.36
N GLY A 491 -21.43 -11.56 28.87
CA GLY A 491 -20.29 -12.49 28.81
C GLY A 491 -19.37 -12.35 27.59
N ARG A 492 -19.55 -11.33 26.74
CA ARG A 492 -18.67 -11.09 25.58
C ARG A 492 -17.31 -10.56 26.03
N ILE A 493 -16.27 -10.99 25.32
CA ILE A 493 -14.89 -10.54 25.53
C ILE A 493 -14.76 -9.09 25.05
N LYS A 494 -14.39 -8.21 25.97
CA LYS A 494 -14.04 -6.79 25.71
C LYS A 494 -12.95 -6.36 26.70
N PRO A 495 -11.96 -5.53 26.33
CA PRO A 495 -11.70 -4.93 25.01
C PRO A 495 -11.19 -5.94 23.95
N ASP A 496 -10.80 -5.48 22.75
CA ASP A 496 -10.43 -6.35 21.61
C ASP A 496 -8.88 -6.56 21.38
N LEU A 497 -8.06 -5.59 20.89
CA LEU A 497 -6.56 -5.69 20.70
C LEU A 497 -5.67 -4.39 20.89
N ILE A 498 -4.63 -4.22 21.74
CA ILE A 498 -4.23 -2.85 22.25
C ILE A 498 -3.68 -1.95 21.17
N ALA A 499 -3.93 -0.66 21.39
CA ALA A 499 -2.94 0.36 21.10
C ALA A 499 -2.32 1.02 22.36
N PRO A 500 -1.14 1.66 22.24
CA PRO A 500 -0.46 2.36 23.34
C PRO A 500 -1.24 3.56 23.86
N GLY A 501 -1.50 3.61 25.17
CA GLY A 501 -2.31 4.68 25.78
C GLY A 501 -1.84 5.16 27.16
N GLY A 502 -0.76 4.61 27.72
CA GLY A 502 -0.09 5.16 28.88
C GLY A 502 1.13 6.01 28.48
N TYR A 503 1.16 7.28 28.88
CA TYR A 503 2.25 8.22 28.59
C TYR A 503 2.45 8.52 27.09
N VAL A 504 1.37 8.84 26.38
CA VAL A 504 1.42 9.25 24.96
C VAL A 504 1.63 10.76 24.88
N ARG A 505 2.70 11.20 24.21
CA ARG A 505 2.83 12.60 23.77
C ARG A 505 2.19 12.76 22.40
N SER A 506 1.35 13.78 22.30
CA SER A 506 0.68 14.26 21.10
C SER A 506 0.37 15.76 21.32
N CYS A 507 -0.26 16.39 20.35
CA CYS A 507 -0.47 17.84 20.30
C CYS A 507 -1.14 18.38 21.57
N ARG A 508 -0.74 19.59 21.93
CA ARG A 508 -1.29 20.39 23.03
C ARG A 508 -2.05 21.56 22.42
N ALA A 509 -3.35 21.60 22.65
CA ALA A 509 -4.15 22.78 22.38
C ALA A 509 -3.57 24.00 23.11
N GLN A 510 -3.31 25.09 22.38
CA GLN A 510 -2.70 26.29 22.98
C GLN A 510 -3.65 27.05 23.90
N GLU A 511 -4.96 26.95 23.64
CA GLU A 511 -6.02 27.56 24.45
C GLU A 511 -6.49 26.72 25.66
N ALA A 512 -6.08 25.45 25.77
CA ALA A 512 -6.51 24.54 26.85
C ALA A 512 -6.07 25.01 28.24
N THR A 513 -7.00 24.97 29.19
CA THR A 513 -6.85 25.53 30.55
C THR A 513 -6.79 24.49 31.67
N ASP A 514 -7.28 23.26 31.47
CA ASP A 514 -7.21 22.13 32.41
C ASP A 514 -6.32 20.99 31.89
N THR A 515 -5.07 21.32 31.57
CA THR A 515 -4.04 20.30 31.27
C THR A 515 -3.40 19.72 32.54
N GLY A 516 -4.10 19.77 33.68
CA GLY A 516 -3.55 19.48 35.02
C GLY A 516 -3.23 18.01 35.28
N SER A 517 -3.77 17.11 34.46
CA SER A 517 -3.50 15.67 34.47
C SER A 517 -2.22 15.26 33.73
N SER A 518 -1.58 16.18 33.00
CA SER A 518 -0.44 15.84 32.13
C SER A 518 0.85 15.57 32.91
N THR A 519 1.57 14.51 32.52
CA THR A 519 2.83 14.09 33.15
C THR A 519 4.06 14.81 32.59
N TRP A 520 3.95 15.45 31.42
CA TRP A 520 5.02 16.19 30.74
C TRP A 520 4.39 17.13 29.70
N SER A 521 4.96 18.31 29.47
CA SER A 521 4.56 19.18 28.35
C SER A 521 5.69 20.09 27.88
N ASN A 522 5.54 20.62 26.65
CA ASN A 522 6.29 21.76 26.14
C ASN A 522 5.31 22.78 25.52
N THR A 523 5.76 23.61 24.57
CA THR A 523 4.87 24.52 23.83
C THR A 523 3.75 23.75 23.12
N TYR A 524 4.11 22.88 22.18
CA TYR A 524 3.19 22.29 21.21
C TYR A 524 2.69 20.88 21.57
N TYR A 525 3.25 20.22 22.58
CA TYR A 525 2.89 18.84 22.93
C TYR A 525 2.73 18.65 24.44
N LEU A 526 1.88 17.70 24.80
CA LEU A 526 1.69 17.25 26.19
C LEU A 526 1.56 15.73 26.25
N GLU A 527 1.80 15.16 27.43
CA GLU A 527 1.75 13.73 27.71
C GLU A 527 0.49 13.39 28.51
N TYR A 528 -0.40 12.58 27.92
CA TYR A 528 -1.61 12.06 28.59
C TYR A 528 -1.59 10.53 28.70
N THR A 529 -2.49 10.03 29.55
CA THR A 529 -2.65 8.61 29.88
C THR A 529 -4.14 8.29 29.97
N GLY A 530 -4.60 7.34 29.17
CA GLY A 530 -5.96 6.81 29.22
C GLY A 530 -6.24 5.88 28.05
N THR A 531 -7.36 5.17 28.11
CA THR A 531 -7.93 4.47 26.96
C THR A 531 -8.10 5.41 25.77
N SER A 532 -8.45 6.66 26.05
CA SER A 532 -8.54 7.78 25.12
C SER A 532 -7.28 8.07 24.31
N MET A 533 -6.09 7.61 24.73
CA MET A 533 -4.84 7.76 23.95
C MET A 533 -4.46 6.47 23.21
N ALA A 534 -4.94 5.31 23.65
CA ALA A 534 -4.85 4.07 22.88
C ALA A 534 -5.81 4.12 21.68
N THR A 535 -7.01 4.61 21.90
CA THR A 535 -8.12 4.72 20.95
C THR A 535 -7.68 5.31 19.58
N PRO A 536 -7.09 6.52 19.51
CA PRO A 536 -6.57 7.10 18.26
C PRO A 536 -5.34 6.38 17.68
N ASN A 537 -4.49 5.78 18.51
CA ASN A 537 -3.36 4.98 18.02
C ASN A 537 -3.86 3.75 17.24
N ALA A 538 -4.89 3.08 17.75
CA ALA A 538 -5.56 2.00 17.03
C ALA A 538 -6.32 2.52 15.78
N ALA A 539 -6.83 3.76 15.81
CA ALA A 539 -7.51 4.38 14.67
C ALA A 539 -6.58 4.52 13.46
N GLY A 540 -5.37 5.06 13.65
CA GLY A 540 -4.40 5.15 12.56
C GLY A 540 -4.01 3.77 12.04
N ALA A 541 -3.82 2.78 12.92
CA ALA A 541 -3.53 1.41 12.50
C ALA A 541 -4.70 0.78 11.70
N ALA A 542 -5.97 1.04 12.07
CA ALA A 542 -7.14 0.58 11.32
C ALA A 542 -7.23 1.25 9.93
N THR A 543 -6.83 2.52 9.87
CA THR A 543 -6.78 3.33 8.65
C THR A 543 -5.74 2.79 7.67
N MET A 544 -4.52 2.47 8.16
CA MET A 544 -3.47 1.85 7.35
C MET A 544 -3.82 0.42 6.87
N ILE A 545 -4.67 -0.31 7.60
CA ILE A 545 -5.21 -1.61 7.12
C ILE A 545 -6.21 -1.38 5.98
N ARG A 546 -7.00 -0.30 6.05
CA ARG A 546 -7.95 0.05 4.98
C ARG A 546 -7.24 0.52 3.71
N GLU A 547 -6.25 1.38 3.87
CA GLU A 547 -5.29 1.82 2.84
C GLU A 547 -4.64 0.62 2.13
N TYR A 548 -4.04 -0.30 2.89
CA TYR A 548 -3.49 -1.56 2.36
C TYR A 548 -4.52 -2.38 1.59
N LEU A 549 -5.75 -2.51 2.11
CA LEU A 549 -6.78 -3.31 1.47
C LEU A 549 -7.18 -2.74 0.11
N GLU A 550 -7.30 -1.43 -0.02
CA GLU A 550 -7.68 -0.81 -1.29
C GLU A 550 -6.52 -0.72 -2.29
N GLU A 551 -5.33 -0.31 -1.86
CA GLU A 551 -4.22 -0.02 -2.77
C GLU A 551 -3.31 -1.22 -3.07
N ILE A 552 -3.07 -2.08 -2.08
CA ILE A 552 -2.04 -3.14 -2.17
C ILE A 552 -2.66 -4.52 -2.31
N ALA A 553 -3.83 -4.76 -1.69
CA ALA A 553 -4.62 -5.97 -1.91
C ALA A 553 -5.67 -5.84 -3.03
N GLN A 554 -5.86 -4.64 -3.60
CA GLN A 554 -6.84 -4.33 -4.65
C GLN A 554 -8.28 -4.79 -4.30
N ARG A 555 -8.67 -4.63 -3.03
CA ARG A 555 -9.99 -4.95 -2.47
C ARG A 555 -10.76 -3.65 -2.17
N PRO A 556 -11.36 -3.00 -3.18
CA PRO A 556 -12.11 -1.76 -2.97
C PRO A 556 -13.28 -1.96 -2.02
N SER A 557 -13.61 -0.88 -1.30
CA SER A 557 -14.74 -0.84 -0.37
C SER A 557 -14.70 -1.92 0.72
N PRO A 558 -13.55 -2.13 1.40
CA PRO A 558 -13.36 -3.23 2.34
C PRO A 558 -14.32 -3.14 3.53
N GLN A 559 -14.68 -4.30 4.10
CA GLN A 559 -15.51 -4.32 5.30
C GLN A 559 -14.78 -3.94 6.57
N GLY A 560 -15.52 -3.35 7.51
CA GLY A 560 -14.97 -3.11 8.83
C GLY A 560 -14.92 -4.40 9.65
N ALA A 561 -15.86 -5.33 9.48
CA ALA A 561 -15.67 -6.72 9.95
C ALA A 561 -14.33 -7.30 9.47
N LEU A 562 -13.87 -6.93 8.26
CA LEU A 562 -12.56 -7.35 7.74
C LEU A 562 -11.39 -6.58 8.37
N VAL A 563 -11.48 -5.27 8.55
CA VAL A 563 -10.48 -4.50 9.32
C VAL A 563 -10.36 -5.07 10.75
N LYS A 564 -11.49 -5.37 11.40
CA LYS A 564 -11.56 -6.09 12.69
C LYS A 564 -10.87 -7.45 12.62
N ALA A 565 -11.19 -8.29 11.64
CA ALA A 565 -10.60 -9.61 11.50
C ALA A 565 -9.07 -9.55 11.28
N LEU A 566 -8.58 -8.66 10.41
CA LEU A 566 -7.15 -8.47 10.11
C LEU A 566 -6.36 -7.91 11.29
N MET A 567 -6.92 -6.92 11.98
CA MET A 567 -6.36 -6.45 13.24
C MET A 567 -6.19 -7.64 14.21
N VAL A 568 -7.26 -8.42 14.44
CA VAL A 568 -7.23 -9.57 15.36
C VAL A 568 -6.27 -10.65 14.87
N LEU A 569 -6.10 -10.81 13.56
CA LEU A 569 -5.20 -11.78 12.93
C LEU A 569 -3.74 -11.50 13.26
N GLY A 570 -3.25 -10.29 12.99
CA GLY A 570 -1.85 -9.97 13.27
C GLY A 570 -1.53 -9.75 14.73
N ALA A 571 -2.53 -9.39 15.52
CA ALA A 571 -2.29 -8.99 16.89
C ALA A 571 -1.68 -10.12 17.74
N THR A 572 -0.63 -9.77 18.48
CA THR A 572 0.26 -10.73 19.15
C THR A 572 -0.02 -10.80 20.63
N ASP A 573 -0.17 -12.02 21.17
CA ASP A 573 -0.32 -12.28 22.60
C ASP A 573 0.88 -11.79 23.43
N LEU A 574 0.67 -11.67 24.73
CA LEU A 574 1.37 -10.74 25.57
C LEU A 574 1.42 -11.22 27.03
N GLY A 575 2.63 -11.29 27.58
CA GLY A 575 2.88 -11.57 28.99
C GLY A 575 2.89 -13.06 29.28
N SER A 576 2.08 -13.48 30.26
CA SER A 576 1.70 -14.88 30.39
C SER A 576 0.80 -15.23 29.22
N ARG A 577 1.21 -16.17 28.38
CA ARG A 577 0.44 -16.60 27.21
C ARG A 577 -0.92 -17.19 27.62
N ASP A 578 -1.97 -16.37 27.58
CA ASP A 578 -3.29 -16.71 28.12
C ASP A 578 -4.52 -16.10 27.41
N ILE A 579 -4.39 -15.54 26.19
CA ILE A 579 -5.57 -15.14 25.39
C ILE A 579 -6.57 -16.29 25.12
N PRO A 580 -7.86 -15.96 24.92
CA PRO A 580 -8.47 -14.65 25.20
C PRO A 580 -8.66 -14.39 26.70
N ASN A 581 -8.51 -13.14 27.15
CA ASN A 581 -8.79 -12.78 28.55
C ASN A 581 -9.48 -11.40 28.69
N ASP A 582 -10.18 -11.18 29.81
CA ASP A 582 -11.00 -9.97 30.04
C ASP A 582 -10.23 -8.67 30.27
N ASN A 583 -8.94 -8.72 30.62
CA ASN A 583 -8.13 -7.50 30.72
C ASN A 583 -7.78 -6.98 29.31
N GLU A 584 -7.84 -7.85 28.30
CA GLU A 584 -6.85 -7.80 27.23
C GLU A 584 -7.29 -8.40 25.89
N GLY A 585 -8.49 -8.97 25.76
CA GLY A 585 -9.00 -9.43 24.47
C GLY A 585 -8.11 -10.48 23.82
N TRP A 586 -7.46 -10.15 22.70
CA TRP A 586 -6.97 -11.09 21.69
C TRP A 586 -5.54 -10.86 21.15
N GLY A 587 -4.87 -9.74 21.45
CA GLY A 587 -3.51 -9.43 20.93
C GLY A 587 -3.12 -7.94 21.06
N LYS A 588 -1.85 -7.50 21.03
CA LYS A 588 -1.55 -6.08 20.70
C LYS A 588 -1.71 -5.80 19.22
N VAL A 589 -2.17 -4.60 18.83
CA VAL A 589 -1.95 -4.08 17.47
C VAL A 589 -0.49 -4.36 17.11
N ASN A 590 -0.31 -5.09 16.03
CA ASN A 590 0.98 -5.36 15.45
C ASN A 590 0.78 -5.36 13.93
N LEU A 591 0.92 -4.19 13.32
CA LEU A 591 0.58 -4.00 11.91
C LEU A 591 1.49 -4.82 10.99
N ARG A 592 2.76 -5.03 11.38
CA ARG A 592 3.67 -5.97 10.72
C ARG A 592 3.06 -7.36 10.63
N GLU A 593 2.63 -7.90 11.76
CA GLU A 593 2.04 -9.24 11.84
C GLU A 593 0.63 -9.33 11.22
N THR A 594 -0.04 -8.20 11.02
CA THR A 594 -1.36 -8.08 10.36
C THR A 594 -1.24 -8.10 8.84
N LEU A 595 -0.31 -7.33 8.27
CA LEU A 595 -0.22 -7.11 6.81
C LEU A 595 0.87 -7.95 6.14
N ALA A 596 1.98 -8.22 6.85
CA ALA A 596 3.15 -8.90 6.31
C ALA A 596 3.85 -9.75 7.38
N PRO A 597 3.19 -10.79 7.93
CA PRO A 597 3.74 -11.61 9.01
C PRO A 597 5.11 -12.22 8.67
N VAL A 598 5.95 -12.43 9.69
CA VAL A 598 7.32 -12.89 9.50
C VAL A 598 7.41 -14.39 9.14
N SER A 599 8.62 -14.84 8.81
CA SER A 599 8.95 -16.27 8.59
C SER A 599 8.28 -16.96 7.40
N GLY A 600 7.76 -16.21 6.41
CA GLY A 600 7.15 -16.78 5.21
C GLY A 600 5.72 -17.29 5.40
N GLN A 601 5.01 -16.73 6.38
CA GLN A 601 3.55 -16.75 6.41
C GLN A 601 3.02 -15.70 5.43
N GLY A 602 1.92 -16.01 4.73
CA GLY A 602 1.09 -15.01 4.08
C GLY A 602 -0.27 -14.90 4.77
N ILE A 603 -1.09 -13.97 4.29
CA ILE A 603 -2.46 -13.74 4.73
C ILE A 603 -3.43 -13.99 3.57
N TRP A 604 -4.67 -14.36 3.86
CA TRP A 604 -5.77 -14.50 2.92
C TRP A 604 -7.08 -14.06 3.56
N VAL A 605 -8.00 -13.43 2.81
CA VAL A 605 -9.25 -12.89 3.37
C VAL A 605 -10.48 -13.05 2.46
N ASP A 606 -11.68 -13.04 3.03
CA ASP A 606 -12.96 -12.89 2.32
C ASP A 606 -13.96 -12.13 3.19
N ASP A 607 -14.53 -11.05 2.66
CA ASP A 607 -15.60 -10.26 3.23
C ASP A 607 -16.89 -10.24 2.37
N ARG A 608 -16.88 -10.88 1.20
CA ARG A 608 -17.98 -10.83 0.23
C ARG A 608 -18.99 -11.97 0.41
N SER A 609 -18.66 -12.99 1.21
CA SER A 609 -19.55 -14.10 1.55
C SER A 609 -20.68 -13.72 2.54
N VAL A 610 -21.84 -14.37 2.38
CA VAL A 610 -23.04 -14.17 3.22
C VAL A 610 -23.70 -15.50 3.60
N LEU A 611 -24.33 -15.56 4.78
CA LEU A 611 -25.17 -16.68 5.23
C LEU A 611 -26.56 -16.18 5.63
N SER A 612 -27.59 -16.98 5.32
CA SER A 612 -28.99 -16.50 5.27
C SER A 612 -30.01 -17.41 5.97
N ALA A 613 -29.57 -18.46 6.66
CA ALA A 613 -30.43 -19.39 7.40
C ALA A 613 -29.59 -20.39 8.20
N SER A 614 -30.07 -20.74 9.40
CA SER A 614 -29.49 -21.77 10.26
C SER A 614 -29.29 -23.10 9.53
N GLY A 615 -28.07 -23.65 9.59
CA GLY A 615 -27.63 -24.85 8.90
C GLY A 615 -26.82 -24.58 7.62
N ASN A 616 -26.84 -23.35 7.09
CA ASN A 616 -25.97 -22.96 5.98
C ASN A 616 -24.51 -22.85 6.43
N SER A 617 -23.57 -23.18 5.53
CA SER A 617 -22.15 -22.98 5.77
C SER A 617 -21.37 -22.74 4.48
N LYS A 618 -20.21 -22.10 4.63
CA LYS A 618 -19.23 -21.82 3.58
C LYS A 618 -17.89 -22.42 4.03
N SER A 619 -17.13 -22.99 3.11
CA SER A 619 -15.80 -23.56 3.39
C SER A 619 -14.75 -23.06 2.41
N TYR A 620 -13.52 -23.04 2.90
CA TYR A 620 -12.29 -22.62 2.23
C TYR A 620 -11.19 -23.64 2.57
N THR A 621 -10.23 -23.84 1.67
CA THR A 621 -9.17 -24.85 1.83
C THR A 621 -7.80 -24.24 1.59
N PHE A 622 -6.86 -24.48 2.51
CA PHE A 622 -5.51 -23.94 2.46
C PHE A 622 -4.49 -25.08 2.52
N ASN A 623 -3.56 -25.14 1.57
CA ASN A 623 -2.51 -26.14 1.55
C ASN A 623 -1.28 -25.62 2.31
N ILE A 624 -1.14 -26.02 3.58
CA ILE A 624 -0.04 -25.55 4.42
C ILE A 624 1.26 -26.25 4.01
N THR A 625 2.23 -25.48 3.52
CA THR A 625 3.43 -25.98 2.82
C THR A 625 4.63 -26.24 3.73
N GLN A 626 4.62 -25.72 4.96
CA GLN A 626 5.73 -25.84 5.92
C GLN A 626 5.23 -26.31 7.28
N SER A 627 5.99 -27.17 7.95
CA SER A 627 5.67 -27.70 9.29
C SER A 627 6.26 -26.83 10.40
N ASN A 628 5.64 -26.85 11.58
CA ASN A 628 6.02 -26.00 12.73
C ASN A 628 5.84 -24.49 12.50
N GLY A 629 5.12 -24.13 11.45
CA GLY A 629 4.59 -22.79 11.24
C GLY A 629 3.26 -22.58 11.97
N GLY A 630 3.00 -21.34 12.37
CA GLY A 630 1.71 -20.96 12.94
C GLY A 630 0.59 -20.94 11.89
N PHE A 631 -0.61 -21.30 12.31
CA PHE A 631 -1.86 -21.09 11.56
C PHE A 631 -2.85 -20.35 12.44
N LYS A 632 -3.41 -19.23 11.94
CA LYS A 632 -4.41 -18.43 12.65
C LYS A 632 -5.57 -18.12 11.70
N SER A 633 -6.79 -18.19 12.22
CA SER A 633 -8.02 -17.89 11.49
C SER A 633 -8.91 -17.02 12.37
N VAL A 634 -9.53 -15.99 11.80
CA VAL A 634 -10.39 -15.04 12.50
C VAL A 634 -11.66 -14.81 11.70
N LEU A 635 -12.79 -15.20 12.28
CA LEU A 635 -14.13 -14.88 11.81
C LEU A 635 -14.67 -13.68 12.60
N ALA A 636 -15.09 -12.63 11.90
CA ALA A 636 -15.77 -11.49 12.50
C ALA A 636 -17.01 -11.13 11.68
N TRP A 637 -18.07 -10.67 12.34
CA TRP A 637 -19.24 -10.15 11.64
C TRP A 637 -19.86 -8.96 12.38
N SER A 638 -20.28 -7.94 11.63
CA SER A 638 -21.18 -6.92 12.15
C SER A 638 -22.59 -7.49 12.22
N ASP A 639 -22.97 -7.96 13.40
CA ASP A 639 -24.22 -8.66 13.69
C ASP A 639 -25.43 -7.72 13.69
N GLU A 640 -26.64 -8.22 13.42
CA GLU A 640 -27.87 -7.44 13.57
C GLU A 640 -27.97 -6.93 15.03
N ARG A 641 -28.42 -5.69 15.25
CA ARG A 641 -28.31 -5.05 16.57
C ARG A 641 -29.00 -5.84 17.68
N GLY A 642 -28.36 -5.90 18.84
CA GLY A 642 -28.90 -6.50 20.06
C GLY A 642 -30.12 -5.74 20.63
N SER A 643 -30.60 -6.17 21.78
CA SER A 643 -31.77 -5.58 22.45
C SER A 643 -31.46 -5.20 23.89
N THR A 644 -31.71 -3.94 24.22
CA THR A 644 -31.61 -3.39 25.59
C THR A 644 -32.59 -4.06 26.59
N PHE A 645 -33.49 -4.93 26.12
CA PHE A 645 -34.36 -5.77 26.94
C PHE A 645 -33.93 -7.25 27.04
N SER A 646 -32.81 -7.62 26.40
CA SER A 646 -32.23 -8.97 26.41
C SER A 646 -31.06 -9.10 27.40
N SER A 647 -30.76 -10.35 27.80
CA SER A 647 -29.57 -10.72 28.58
C SER A 647 -28.52 -11.50 27.78
N ASN A 648 -28.70 -11.63 26.46
CA ASN A 648 -27.68 -12.01 25.48
C ASN A 648 -27.89 -11.07 24.27
N GLN A 649 -26.82 -10.45 23.77
CA GLN A 649 -26.92 -9.48 22.68
C GLN A 649 -26.65 -10.07 21.30
N LEU A 650 -26.11 -11.28 21.20
CA LEU A 650 -25.87 -11.93 19.91
C LEU A 650 -27.21 -12.31 19.25
N VAL A 651 -27.33 -12.02 17.94
CA VAL A 651 -28.55 -12.23 17.15
C VAL A 651 -28.33 -13.31 16.08
N ASN A 652 -27.22 -13.24 15.33
CA ASN A 652 -26.79 -14.30 14.42
C ASN A 652 -25.57 -15.04 15.00
N ASN A 653 -25.68 -16.35 15.21
CA ASN A 653 -24.56 -17.20 15.62
C ASN A 653 -23.87 -17.84 14.42
N LEU A 654 -22.63 -17.43 14.14
CA LEU A 654 -21.78 -18.02 13.11
C LEU A 654 -20.61 -18.75 13.77
N ASP A 655 -20.61 -20.09 13.74
CA ASP A 655 -19.50 -20.89 14.28
C ASP A 655 -18.33 -20.92 13.27
N LEU A 656 -17.11 -20.75 13.76
CA LEU A 656 -15.86 -21.06 13.07
C LEU A 656 -15.42 -22.50 13.38
N GLU A 657 -15.25 -23.30 12.34
CA GLU A 657 -14.83 -24.71 12.41
C GLU A 657 -13.59 -24.88 11.52
N VAL A 658 -12.47 -25.33 12.10
CA VAL A 658 -11.22 -25.59 11.37
C VAL A 658 -10.83 -27.05 11.49
N THR A 659 -10.66 -27.72 10.35
CA THR A 659 -10.28 -29.13 10.27
C THR A 659 -8.87 -29.29 9.73
N SER A 660 -8.03 -30.04 10.43
CA SER A 660 -6.65 -30.35 10.03
C SER A 660 -6.55 -31.45 8.96
N PRO A 661 -5.39 -31.61 8.30
CA PRO A 661 -5.08 -32.75 7.44
C PRO A 661 -5.30 -34.12 8.10
N SER A 662 -5.04 -34.24 9.41
CA SER A 662 -5.34 -35.46 10.20
C SER A 662 -6.82 -35.67 10.56
N GLY A 663 -7.69 -34.72 10.22
CA GLY A 663 -9.12 -34.74 10.56
C GLY A 663 -9.44 -34.26 11.98
N THR A 664 -8.50 -33.56 12.63
CA THR A 664 -8.71 -32.94 13.94
C THR A 664 -9.52 -31.65 13.77
N VAL A 665 -10.61 -31.50 14.54
CA VAL A 665 -11.50 -30.33 14.46
C VAL A 665 -11.26 -29.40 15.65
N TYR A 666 -11.03 -28.13 15.34
CA TYR A 666 -10.94 -27.00 16.25
C TYR A 666 -12.19 -26.13 16.07
N LEU A 667 -12.69 -25.55 17.17
CA LEU A 667 -13.83 -24.63 17.18
C LEU A 667 -13.35 -23.24 17.59
N GLY A 668 -14.02 -22.20 17.11
CA GLY A 668 -13.73 -20.83 17.51
C GLY A 668 -13.86 -20.66 19.02
N ASN A 669 -12.90 -19.95 19.59
CA ASN A 669 -12.83 -19.58 21.02
C ASN A 669 -12.72 -20.76 22.02
N ASP A 670 -12.66 -22.03 21.57
CA ASP A 670 -12.19 -23.18 22.37
C ASP A 670 -10.68 -23.03 22.61
N PHE A 671 -10.28 -22.38 23.71
CA PHE A 671 -8.90 -21.99 24.02
C PHE A 671 -8.43 -22.43 25.41
N ALA A 672 -7.13 -22.73 25.52
CA ALA A 672 -6.42 -22.82 26.79
C ALA A 672 -4.96 -22.37 26.65
N SER A 673 -4.49 -21.50 27.55
CA SER A 673 -3.11 -20.98 27.56
C SER A 673 -2.68 -20.42 26.19
N GLY A 674 -3.45 -19.43 25.70
CA GLY A 674 -3.14 -18.61 24.54
C GLY A 674 -3.18 -19.33 23.18
N ARG A 675 -3.85 -20.49 23.07
CA ARG A 675 -4.00 -21.25 21.82
C ARG A 675 -5.29 -22.06 21.80
N SER A 676 -5.71 -22.49 20.62
CA SER A 676 -6.89 -23.33 20.47
C SER A 676 -6.71 -24.75 21.01
N THR A 677 -7.75 -25.24 21.67
CA THR A 677 -7.92 -26.62 22.14
C THR A 677 -8.93 -27.37 21.27
N THR A 678 -9.25 -28.60 21.65
CA THR A 678 -10.19 -29.47 20.92
C THR A 678 -11.07 -30.23 21.90
N GLY A 679 -12.34 -30.41 21.55
CA GLY A 679 -13.31 -31.13 22.37
C GLY A 679 -14.07 -30.28 23.39
N GLY A 680 -13.95 -28.95 23.31
CA GLY A 680 -14.81 -27.98 24.00
C GLY A 680 -16.18 -27.85 23.34
N SER A 681 -16.65 -26.61 23.18
CA SER A 681 -17.94 -26.29 22.54
C SER A 681 -17.77 -24.99 21.75
N ALA A 682 -18.57 -24.80 20.70
CA ALA A 682 -18.58 -23.56 19.93
C ALA A 682 -19.06 -22.37 20.78
N ASP A 683 -18.68 -21.16 20.39
CA ASP A 683 -19.19 -19.93 21.01
C ASP A 683 -20.71 -19.78 20.74
N SER A 684 -21.36 -18.99 21.60
CA SER A 684 -22.78 -18.63 21.47
C SER A 684 -23.10 -17.22 22.00
N ILE A 685 -22.06 -16.39 22.12
CA ILE A 685 -22.03 -15.12 22.85
C ILE A 685 -21.26 -14.06 22.03
N ASN A 686 -20.09 -14.38 21.47
CA ASN A 686 -19.24 -13.43 20.74
C ASN A 686 -19.55 -13.37 19.23
N ASN A 687 -19.47 -12.17 18.63
CA ASN A 687 -19.49 -11.95 17.16
C ASN A 687 -18.07 -11.90 16.53
N LEU A 688 -17.13 -12.53 17.22
CA LEU A 688 -15.71 -12.63 16.89
C LEU A 688 -15.24 -14.00 17.37
N GLU A 689 -14.91 -14.88 16.43
CA GLU A 689 -14.37 -16.21 16.71
C GLU A 689 -12.95 -16.33 16.12
N VAL A 690 -12.01 -16.78 16.95
CA VAL A 690 -10.61 -16.97 16.58
C VAL A 690 -10.23 -18.44 16.72
N ILE A 691 -9.31 -18.90 15.88
CA ILE A 691 -8.56 -20.15 16.06
C ILE A 691 -7.06 -19.85 15.88
N LEU A 692 -6.22 -20.34 16.78
CA LEU A 692 -4.77 -20.14 16.80
C LEU A 692 -4.03 -21.45 17.12
N ILE A 693 -3.21 -21.91 16.17
CA ILE A 693 -2.47 -23.17 16.20
C ILE A 693 -0.99 -22.87 16.01
N ASP A 694 -0.14 -23.28 16.96
CA ASP A 694 1.30 -22.93 16.97
C ASP A 694 2.14 -23.68 15.94
N SER A 695 1.76 -24.92 15.65
CA SER A 695 2.47 -25.83 14.75
C SER A 695 1.43 -26.55 13.91
N ALA A 696 1.23 -26.03 12.70
CA ALA A 696 0.33 -26.63 11.73
C ALA A 696 0.95 -27.90 11.10
N GLU A 697 0.11 -28.91 10.93
CA GLU A 697 0.35 -30.05 10.05
C GLU A 697 0.49 -29.58 8.60
N VAL A 698 1.41 -30.17 7.84
CA VAL A 698 1.54 -29.93 6.39
C VAL A 698 0.40 -30.63 5.65
N GLY A 699 -0.20 -29.94 4.67
CA GLY A 699 -1.30 -30.44 3.84
C GLY A 699 -2.55 -29.55 3.90
N ILE A 700 -3.67 -30.09 3.41
CA ILE A 700 -4.91 -29.32 3.25
C ILE A 700 -5.65 -29.16 4.59
N TRP A 701 -5.70 -27.92 5.07
CA TRP A 701 -6.60 -27.47 6.14
C TRP A 701 -7.91 -26.98 5.54
N THR A 702 -9.03 -27.25 6.21
CA THR A 702 -10.35 -26.70 5.84
C THR A 702 -10.81 -25.69 6.89
N VAL A 703 -11.04 -24.45 6.49
CA VAL A 703 -11.70 -23.41 7.31
C VAL A 703 -13.16 -23.36 6.90
N LYS A 704 -14.07 -23.31 7.86
CA LYS A 704 -15.52 -23.36 7.62
C LYS A 704 -16.25 -22.40 8.56
N VAL A 705 -17.17 -21.63 7.99
CA VAL A 705 -18.05 -20.71 8.70
C VAL A 705 -19.47 -21.26 8.59
N LYS A 706 -20.17 -21.42 9.71
CA LYS A 706 -21.50 -22.07 9.77
C LYS A 706 -22.50 -21.23 10.54
N ASP A 707 -23.57 -20.84 9.86
CA ASP A 707 -24.75 -20.23 10.47
C ASP A 707 -25.47 -21.30 11.31
N THR A 708 -25.42 -21.17 12.62
CA THR A 708 -26.02 -22.11 13.58
C THR A 708 -27.36 -21.61 14.08
N MET A 709 -27.48 -20.29 14.25
CA MET A 709 -28.71 -19.65 14.70
C MET A 709 -28.86 -18.30 13.99
N HIS A 710 -29.64 -18.28 12.92
CA HIS A 710 -30.06 -17.06 12.24
C HIS A 710 -31.24 -16.41 12.99
N GLY A 711 -30.96 -15.50 13.91
CA GLY A 711 -31.98 -14.68 14.58
C GLY A 711 -32.32 -13.39 13.84
N GLY A 712 -31.49 -13.00 12.86
CA GLY A 712 -31.60 -11.78 12.08
C GLY A 712 -32.79 -11.73 11.11
N SER A 713 -33.01 -10.54 10.56
CA SER A 713 -34.06 -10.27 9.58
C SER A 713 -33.59 -10.39 8.12
N THR A 714 -32.28 -10.47 7.93
CA THR A 714 -31.60 -10.35 6.63
C THR A 714 -30.31 -11.17 6.62
N ALA A 715 -29.85 -11.57 5.41
CA ALA A 715 -28.62 -12.35 5.26
C ALA A 715 -27.41 -11.62 5.87
N GLN A 716 -26.67 -12.33 6.71
CA GLN A 716 -25.53 -11.88 7.49
C GLN A 716 -24.26 -12.00 6.64
N PRO A 717 -23.58 -10.89 6.30
CA PRO A 717 -22.20 -10.92 5.82
C PRO A 717 -21.27 -11.36 6.94
N PHE A 718 -20.12 -11.91 6.58
CA PHE A 718 -19.02 -12.13 7.51
C PHE A 718 -17.69 -11.85 6.83
N ALA A 719 -16.72 -11.43 7.64
CA ALA A 719 -15.33 -11.39 7.24
C ALA A 719 -14.57 -12.56 7.86
N ILE A 720 -13.76 -13.23 7.05
CA ILE A 720 -12.83 -14.27 7.46
C ILE A 720 -11.42 -13.84 7.06
N ALA A 721 -10.47 -13.91 7.98
CA ALA A 721 -9.07 -13.61 7.74
C ALA A 721 -8.19 -14.76 8.25
N VAL A 722 -7.26 -15.22 7.42
CA VAL A 722 -6.47 -16.45 7.63
C VAL A 722 -4.99 -16.15 7.43
N ARG A 723 -4.12 -16.78 8.23
CA ARG A 723 -2.67 -16.62 8.18
C ARG A 723 -1.96 -17.98 8.29
N GLY A 724 -0.95 -18.21 7.47
CA GLY A 724 -0.15 -19.44 7.51
C GLY A 724 0.87 -19.56 6.38
N HIS A 725 1.71 -20.60 6.44
CA HIS A 725 2.73 -20.87 5.41
C HIS A 725 2.07 -21.52 4.19
N GLY A 726 2.08 -20.86 3.03
CA GLY A 726 1.28 -21.28 1.86
C GLY A 726 -0.18 -20.81 1.88
N VAL A 727 -0.56 -19.95 2.84
CA VAL A 727 -1.76 -19.11 2.74
C VAL A 727 -1.34 -17.83 2.05
N ASN A 728 -2.01 -17.41 0.96
CA ASN A 728 -1.72 -16.14 0.31
C ASN A 728 -2.96 -15.63 -0.46
N ASP A 729 -3.31 -14.36 -0.26
CA ASP A 729 -4.25 -13.60 -1.11
C ASP A 729 -3.55 -13.08 -2.38
N LEU A 730 -2.22 -13.02 -2.33
CA LEU A 730 -1.41 -12.54 -3.44
C LEU A 730 -1.23 -13.68 -4.45
N ARG A 731 -2.01 -13.62 -5.52
CA ARG A 731 -1.84 -14.33 -6.79
C ARG A 731 -1.64 -13.31 -7.93
N PRO A 732 -1.00 -13.69 -9.04
CA PRO A 732 -0.99 -12.89 -10.25
C PRO A 732 -2.40 -12.80 -10.87
N ASP A 733 -2.60 -11.82 -11.75
CA ASP A 733 -3.79 -11.70 -12.62
C ASP A 733 -3.43 -10.87 -13.88
N PRO A 734 -2.54 -11.35 -14.76
CA PRO A 734 -2.26 -10.72 -16.06
C PRO A 734 -3.48 -10.65 -17.00
N GLU A 735 -3.96 -9.45 -17.30
CA GLU A 735 -4.95 -9.16 -18.33
C GLU A 735 -4.37 -8.38 -19.53
N PHE A 736 -5.11 -8.33 -20.64
CA PHE A 736 -4.84 -7.38 -21.74
C PHE A 736 -5.62 -6.08 -21.56
N ILE A 737 -4.94 -4.93 -21.56
CA ILE A 737 -5.62 -3.62 -21.54
C ILE A 737 -6.29 -3.38 -22.90
N LEU A 738 -7.62 -3.49 -22.93
CA LEU A 738 -8.43 -3.45 -24.17
C LEU A 738 -8.23 -2.16 -24.97
N ASP A 739 -8.32 -1.01 -24.30
CA ASP A 739 -8.21 0.33 -24.90
C ASP A 739 -6.76 0.73 -25.27
N GLN A 740 -5.83 -0.23 -25.24
CA GLN A 740 -4.42 -0.05 -25.62
C GLN A 740 -3.99 -0.94 -26.80
N PHE A 741 -4.92 -1.65 -27.44
CA PHE A 741 -4.67 -2.27 -28.74
C PHE A 741 -4.44 -1.23 -29.83
N SER A 742 -3.45 -1.44 -30.70
CA SER A 742 -3.25 -0.63 -31.89
C SER A 742 -2.63 -1.42 -33.05
N MET A 743 -2.83 -0.93 -34.27
CA MET A 743 -2.28 -1.49 -35.50
C MET A 743 -1.53 -0.41 -36.28
N SER A 744 -0.43 -0.79 -36.92
CA SER A 744 0.37 0.06 -37.82
C SER A 744 -0.42 0.65 -39.01
N VAL A 745 -1.51 0.00 -39.43
CA VAL A 745 -2.53 0.56 -40.34
C VAL A 745 -3.93 0.22 -39.82
N SER A 746 -4.88 1.14 -39.98
CA SER A 746 -6.27 0.97 -39.50
C SER A 746 -7.11 0.02 -40.35
N ILE A 747 -6.72 -0.21 -41.61
CA ILE A 747 -7.38 -1.14 -42.54
C ILE A 747 -6.28 -1.93 -43.25
N PRO A 748 -6.06 -3.21 -42.90
CA PRO A 748 -5.04 -4.03 -43.54
C PRO A 748 -5.43 -4.47 -44.95
N GLN A 749 -4.42 -4.80 -45.77
CA GLN A 749 -4.61 -5.44 -47.07
C GLN A 749 -3.95 -6.82 -47.12
N VAL A 750 -4.45 -7.70 -48.00
CA VAL A 750 -3.84 -9.00 -48.29
C VAL A 750 -2.40 -8.82 -48.80
N GLY A 751 -1.45 -9.44 -48.12
CA GLY A 751 -0.01 -9.42 -48.44
C GLY A 751 0.81 -8.33 -47.74
N ASP A 752 0.19 -7.34 -47.09
CA ASP A 752 0.92 -6.33 -46.31
C ASP A 752 1.37 -6.90 -44.95
N GLN A 753 2.60 -6.61 -44.53
CA GLN A 753 3.06 -6.95 -43.17
C GLN A 753 2.66 -5.85 -42.19
N LEU A 754 1.97 -6.27 -41.14
CA LEU A 754 1.36 -5.45 -40.11
C LEU A 754 2.16 -5.63 -38.82
N GLN A 755 2.55 -4.53 -38.19
CA GLN A 755 2.87 -4.49 -36.77
C GLN A 755 1.58 -4.26 -35.98
N LEU A 756 1.36 -5.06 -34.93
CA LEU A 756 0.27 -4.94 -33.96
C LEU A 756 0.88 -4.68 -32.58
N THR A 757 0.22 -3.91 -31.72
CA THR A 757 0.67 -3.64 -30.35
C THR A 757 -0.46 -3.88 -29.37
N THR A 758 -0.18 -4.62 -28.30
CA THR A 758 -1.05 -4.77 -27.11
C THR A 758 -0.28 -4.39 -25.84
N LYS A 759 -0.98 -4.24 -24.71
CA LYS A 759 -0.38 -4.15 -23.38
C LYS A 759 -0.95 -5.25 -22.48
N VAL A 760 -0.08 -5.97 -21.80
CA VAL A 760 -0.41 -6.85 -20.68
C VAL A 760 -0.22 -6.05 -19.39
N PHE A 761 -1.16 -6.14 -18.46
CA PHE A 761 -1.11 -5.53 -17.13
C PHE A 761 -1.44 -6.59 -16.09
N ASN A 762 -0.69 -6.62 -14.99
CA ASN A 762 -0.94 -7.56 -13.90
C ASN A 762 -1.76 -6.86 -12.81
N VAL A 763 -3.05 -7.18 -12.76
CA VAL A 763 -3.97 -6.71 -11.70
C VAL A 763 -3.65 -7.41 -10.37
N GLY A 764 -2.98 -8.56 -10.42
CA GLY A 764 -2.64 -9.38 -9.26
C GLY A 764 -1.54 -8.79 -8.37
N ASN A 765 -1.66 -9.11 -7.07
CA ASN A 765 -0.87 -8.50 -6.00
C ASN A 765 0.55 -9.10 -5.83
N VAL A 766 0.95 -10.04 -6.71
CA VAL A 766 2.33 -10.53 -6.87
C VAL A 766 2.71 -10.59 -8.34
N ARG A 767 4.03 -10.62 -8.58
CA ARG A 767 4.62 -10.92 -9.88
C ARG A 767 4.08 -12.26 -10.43
N ALA A 768 3.58 -12.23 -11.66
CA ALA A 768 3.57 -13.42 -12.50
C ALA A 768 5.02 -13.68 -12.96
N ASP A 769 5.56 -14.86 -12.65
CA ASP A 769 6.84 -15.31 -13.20
C ASP A 769 6.67 -15.67 -14.69
N PHE A 770 7.57 -16.45 -15.29
CA PHE A 770 7.59 -16.66 -16.74
C PHE A 770 6.48 -17.61 -17.24
N PHE A 771 5.43 -17.05 -17.88
CA PHE A 771 4.36 -17.78 -18.57
C PHE A 771 4.32 -17.41 -20.07
N ASP A 772 3.61 -18.19 -20.88
CA ASP A 772 3.48 -17.94 -22.32
C ASP A 772 2.22 -17.13 -22.68
N ILE A 773 2.36 -16.25 -23.67
CA ILE A 773 1.27 -15.50 -24.31
C ILE A 773 1.23 -15.82 -25.80
N GLU A 774 0.04 -16.05 -26.33
CA GLU A 774 -0.19 -16.38 -27.75
C GLU A 774 -0.84 -15.25 -28.52
N PHE A 775 -0.55 -15.21 -29.82
CA PHE A 775 -1.32 -14.50 -30.82
C PHE A 775 -1.80 -15.48 -31.91
N ARG A 776 -3.13 -15.53 -32.10
CA ARG A 776 -3.81 -16.36 -33.09
C ARG A 776 -4.65 -15.51 -34.05
N VAL A 777 -4.90 -16.02 -35.25
CA VAL A 777 -5.83 -15.45 -36.22
C VAL A 777 -6.78 -16.55 -36.69
N ASP A 778 -8.08 -16.33 -36.50
CA ASP A 778 -9.14 -17.33 -36.76
C ASP A 778 -8.81 -18.70 -36.11
N ASP A 779 -8.41 -18.63 -34.85
CA ASP A 779 -7.89 -19.72 -33.98
C ASP A 779 -6.61 -20.45 -34.46
N VAL A 780 -6.04 -20.06 -35.61
CA VAL A 780 -4.71 -20.52 -36.07
C VAL A 780 -3.61 -19.75 -35.35
N LEU A 781 -2.71 -20.46 -34.67
CA LEU A 781 -1.57 -19.87 -33.97
C LEU A 781 -0.57 -19.22 -34.95
N ILE A 782 -0.18 -17.98 -34.65
CA ILE A 782 0.78 -17.18 -35.45
C ILE A 782 2.10 -16.97 -34.71
N ASP A 783 2.05 -16.62 -33.42
CA ASP A 783 3.23 -16.26 -32.61
C ASP A 783 3.00 -16.63 -31.13
N VAL A 784 4.08 -16.92 -30.40
CA VAL A 784 4.10 -17.25 -28.96
C VAL A 784 5.29 -16.56 -28.31
N LYS A 785 5.10 -16.00 -27.11
CA LYS A 785 6.19 -15.37 -26.34
C LYS A 785 6.10 -15.74 -24.88
N ASN A 786 7.24 -16.04 -24.28
CA ASN A 786 7.39 -16.20 -22.85
C ASN A 786 7.64 -14.83 -22.18
N ILE A 787 6.87 -14.49 -21.15
CA ILE A 787 6.96 -13.22 -20.42
C ILE A 787 6.78 -13.40 -18.90
N ASP A 788 7.46 -12.58 -18.12
CA ASP A 788 7.14 -12.31 -16.71
C ASP A 788 6.44 -10.95 -16.58
N ILE A 789 5.72 -10.67 -15.49
CA ILE A 789 5.21 -9.31 -15.20
C ILE A 789 5.02 -9.07 -13.69
N GLY A 790 5.62 -8.00 -13.16
CA GLY A 790 5.49 -7.61 -11.74
C GLY A 790 4.05 -7.25 -11.35
N ALA A 791 3.72 -7.27 -10.05
CA ALA A 791 2.45 -6.74 -9.55
C ALA A 791 2.27 -5.27 -9.99
N GLY A 792 1.05 -4.86 -10.36
CA GLY A 792 0.74 -3.50 -10.82
C GLY A 792 1.55 -3.02 -12.03
N SER A 793 2.28 -3.92 -12.70
CA SER A 793 3.20 -3.57 -13.78
C SER A 793 2.53 -3.75 -15.14
N THR A 794 2.94 -2.95 -16.13
CA THR A 794 2.47 -3.06 -17.52
C THR A 794 3.63 -3.42 -18.45
N LYS A 795 3.46 -4.41 -19.33
CA LYS A 795 4.39 -4.71 -20.43
C LYS A 795 3.73 -4.55 -21.79
N THR A 796 4.39 -3.82 -22.69
CA THR A 796 3.93 -3.61 -24.07
C THR A 796 4.43 -4.75 -24.97
N GLN A 797 3.54 -5.33 -25.78
CA GLN A 797 3.82 -6.48 -26.63
C GLN A 797 3.59 -6.16 -28.10
N VAL A 798 4.59 -6.45 -28.93
CA VAL A 798 4.59 -6.15 -30.38
C VAL A 798 4.54 -7.44 -31.18
N TRP A 799 3.52 -7.58 -32.04
CA TRP A 799 3.26 -8.78 -32.85
C TRP A 799 3.34 -8.44 -34.34
N TYR A 800 3.51 -9.46 -35.18
CA TYR A 800 3.53 -9.30 -36.63
C TYR A 800 2.54 -10.24 -37.31
N TRP A 801 1.80 -9.73 -38.29
CA TRP A 801 0.83 -10.48 -39.08
C TRP A 801 0.89 -10.08 -40.56
N THR A 802 0.65 -11.02 -41.47
CA THR A 802 0.49 -10.75 -42.90
C THR A 802 -0.78 -11.47 -43.38
N PRO A 803 -1.89 -10.76 -43.64
CA PRO A 803 -3.13 -11.39 -44.07
C PRO A 803 -2.98 -12.09 -45.42
N GLN A 804 -3.50 -13.31 -45.53
CA GLN A 804 -3.46 -14.11 -46.76
C GLN A 804 -4.78 -14.05 -47.56
N ASP A 805 -5.90 -13.80 -46.88
CA ASP A 805 -7.25 -13.76 -47.44
C ASP A 805 -7.97 -12.45 -47.08
N SER A 806 -8.89 -12.01 -47.94
CA SER A 806 -9.69 -10.79 -47.74
C SER A 806 -11.06 -11.12 -47.16
N GLY A 807 -11.42 -10.49 -46.04
CA GLY A 807 -12.66 -10.72 -45.32
C GLY A 807 -12.58 -10.17 -43.89
N GLU A 808 -13.52 -10.56 -43.05
CA GLU A 808 -13.41 -10.38 -41.60
C GLU A 808 -12.52 -11.49 -41.02
N ALA A 809 -11.54 -11.14 -40.20
CA ALA A 809 -10.61 -12.04 -39.53
C ALA A 809 -10.58 -11.74 -38.02
N THR A 810 -10.50 -12.78 -37.19
CA THR A 810 -10.56 -12.65 -35.73
C THR A 810 -9.15 -12.77 -35.14
N LEU A 811 -8.58 -11.64 -34.72
CA LEU A 811 -7.34 -11.61 -33.95
C LEU A 811 -7.66 -12.06 -32.53
N SER A 812 -7.00 -13.10 -32.03
CA SER A 812 -7.14 -13.58 -30.65
C SER A 812 -5.80 -13.45 -29.93
N PHE A 813 -5.79 -12.78 -28.79
CA PHE A 813 -4.65 -12.71 -27.88
C PHE A 813 -5.00 -13.51 -26.62
N ILE A 814 -4.09 -14.39 -26.19
CA ILE A 814 -4.33 -15.32 -25.09
C ILE A 814 -3.16 -15.22 -24.10
N ILE A 815 -3.50 -15.13 -22.82
CA ILE A 815 -2.61 -15.25 -21.67
C ILE A 815 -2.75 -16.65 -21.09
N ASP A 816 -1.63 -17.22 -20.69
CA ASP A 816 -1.50 -18.59 -20.17
C ASP A 816 -2.39 -19.64 -20.87
N PRO A 817 -2.01 -20.07 -22.09
CA PRO A 817 -2.82 -20.99 -22.88
C PRO A 817 -2.87 -22.42 -22.32
N ASP A 818 -2.00 -22.76 -21.36
CA ASP A 818 -1.74 -24.12 -20.88
C ASP A 818 -2.02 -24.31 -19.37
N ASP A 819 -2.54 -23.30 -18.65
CA ASP A 819 -2.97 -23.38 -17.23
C ASP A 819 -1.77 -23.60 -16.27
N GLU A 820 -0.65 -22.89 -16.51
CA GLU A 820 0.63 -22.97 -15.75
C GLU A 820 0.74 -21.98 -14.56
N ILE A 821 0.00 -20.87 -14.52
CA ILE A 821 -0.09 -19.94 -13.38
C ILE A 821 -1.49 -19.97 -12.74
N GLU A 822 -1.56 -19.88 -11.40
CA GLU A 822 -2.84 -19.82 -10.68
C GLU A 822 -3.25 -18.34 -10.50
N GLU A 823 -4.26 -17.88 -11.22
CA GLU A 823 -4.63 -16.46 -11.30
C GLU A 823 -5.77 -16.08 -10.34
N ILE A 824 -6.11 -14.78 -10.26
CA ILE A 824 -7.29 -14.34 -9.51
C ILE A 824 -8.57 -14.68 -10.28
N LEU A 825 -8.55 -14.54 -11.62
CA LEU A 825 -9.68 -14.70 -12.53
C LEU A 825 -9.29 -15.47 -13.81
N GLU A 826 -9.23 -16.81 -13.72
CA GLU A 826 -8.99 -17.82 -14.79
C GLU A 826 -9.95 -17.77 -16.03
N ASN A 827 -10.67 -16.65 -16.24
CA ASN A 827 -11.62 -16.43 -17.32
C ASN A 827 -11.46 -15.08 -18.04
N ASN A 828 -10.49 -14.23 -17.65
CA ASN A 828 -10.15 -12.98 -18.35
C ASN A 828 -9.09 -13.20 -19.46
N ASN A 829 -8.40 -14.34 -19.45
CA ASN A 829 -7.20 -14.72 -20.23
C ASN A 829 -7.26 -14.53 -21.76
N ARG A 830 -8.46 -14.45 -22.38
CA ARG A 830 -8.60 -14.35 -23.84
C ARG A 830 -9.30 -13.06 -24.27
N HIS A 831 -8.62 -12.28 -25.11
CA HIS A 831 -9.21 -11.16 -25.82
C HIS A 831 -9.30 -11.41 -27.33
N ASN A 832 -10.46 -11.10 -27.94
CA ASN A 832 -10.73 -11.28 -29.38
C ASN A 832 -11.11 -9.94 -30.04
N ILE A 833 -10.52 -9.64 -31.20
CA ILE A 833 -10.76 -8.42 -32.00
C ILE A 833 -11.07 -8.80 -33.45
N ALA A 834 -12.21 -8.37 -33.98
CA ALA A 834 -12.56 -8.54 -35.39
C ALA A 834 -11.94 -7.42 -36.26
N VAL A 835 -11.24 -7.79 -37.33
CA VAL A 835 -10.56 -6.85 -38.24
C VAL A 835 -10.92 -7.19 -39.69
N ASN A 836 -11.30 -6.17 -40.48
CA ASN A 836 -11.63 -6.34 -41.90
C ASN A 836 -10.40 -6.14 -42.79
N VAL A 837 -9.99 -7.20 -43.50
CA VAL A 837 -8.89 -7.24 -44.46
C VAL A 837 -9.41 -6.98 -45.88
N THR A 838 -8.79 -6.04 -46.59
CA THR A 838 -9.16 -5.68 -47.97
C THR A 838 -8.24 -6.33 -49.02
N ALA A 839 -8.74 -6.48 -50.25
CA ALA A 839 -7.94 -7.01 -51.37
C ALA A 839 -7.33 -5.84 -52.18
N PRO A 840 -6.01 -5.79 -52.41
CA PRO A 840 -5.38 -4.71 -53.17
C PRO A 840 -5.94 -4.54 -54.59
N GLY A 841 -6.23 -3.29 -54.99
CA GLY A 841 -6.45 -2.91 -56.38
C GLY A 841 -7.91 -2.79 -56.84
N VAL A 842 -8.19 -3.29 -58.05
CA VAL A 842 -9.48 -3.10 -58.74
C VAL A 842 -9.99 -4.38 -59.39
N LYS A 843 -11.31 -4.58 -59.34
CA LYS A 843 -12.03 -5.73 -59.88
C LYS A 843 -12.88 -5.33 -61.08
N LEU A 844 -12.74 -6.07 -62.18
CA LEU A 844 -13.51 -5.87 -63.40
C LEU A 844 -14.62 -6.93 -63.51
N ALA A 845 -15.87 -6.51 -63.76
CA ALA A 845 -17.02 -7.41 -63.85
C ALA A 845 -18.01 -6.99 -64.96
N SER A 846 -18.48 -7.95 -65.76
CA SER A 846 -19.55 -7.75 -66.75
C SER A 846 -20.80 -8.55 -66.38
N PRO A 847 -22.02 -8.01 -66.51
CA PRO A 847 -23.26 -8.78 -66.37
C PRO A 847 -23.39 -9.94 -67.38
N LEU A 848 -22.67 -9.86 -68.51
CA LEU A 848 -22.59 -10.90 -69.53
C LEU A 848 -21.14 -11.11 -69.96
N GLN A 849 -20.59 -12.30 -69.69
CA GLN A 849 -19.24 -12.69 -70.16
C GLN A 849 -19.22 -13.14 -71.63
N GLN A 850 -20.38 -13.48 -72.19
CA GLN A 850 -20.56 -13.88 -73.58
C GLN A 850 -21.82 -13.21 -74.15
N GLN A 851 -21.71 -12.62 -75.34
CA GLN A 851 -22.82 -11.99 -76.05
C GLN A 851 -23.00 -12.65 -77.42
N VAL A 852 -24.18 -13.20 -77.68
CA VAL A 852 -24.51 -13.83 -78.97
C VAL A 852 -25.03 -12.77 -79.94
N LEU A 853 -24.40 -12.64 -81.11
CA LEU A 853 -24.76 -11.66 -82.13
C LEU A 853 -26.00 -12.09 -82.92
N LEU A 854 -27.18 -11.70 -82.44
CA LEU A 854 -28.47 -12.01 -83.08
C LEU A 854 -28.74 -11.20 -84.36
N ASN A 855 -28.04 -10.07 -84.56
CA ASN A 855 -28.14 -9.24 -85.76
C ASN A 855 -26.81 -9.24 -86.53
N THR A 856 -26.69 -10.12 -87.51
CA THR A 856 -25.51 -10.27 -88.39
C THR A 856 -25.27 -9.09 -89.33
N SER A 857 -26.17 -8.10 -89.37
CA SER A 857 -26.04 -6.88 -90.17
C SER A 857 -25.60 -5.65 -89.35
N ALA A 858 -25.38 -5.79 -88.04
CA ALA A 858 -24.78 -4.75 -87.21
C ALA A 858 -23.25 -4.81 -87.30
N SER A 859 -22.60 -3.68 -87.61
CA SER A 859 -21.13 -3.55 -87.65
C SER A 859 -20.51 -3.15 -86.30
N THR A 860 -21.33 -3.04 -85.26
CA THR A 860 -20.95 -2.56 -83.94
C THR A 860 -21.70 -3.33 -82.86
N THR A 861 -20.97 -3.81 -81.85
CA THR A 861 -21.51 -4.43 -80.64
C THR A 861 -20.93 -3.72 -79.42
N SER A 862 -21.77 -3.43 -78.43
CA SER A 862 -21.33 -2.76 -77.19
C SER A 862 -21.95 -3.43 -75.95
N TRP A 863 -21.21 -3.41 -74.85
CA TRP A 863 -21.63 -3.93 -73.55
C TRP A 863 -21.00 -3.10 -72.41
N THR A 864 -21.60 -3.17 -71.22
CA THR A 864 -21.13 -2.44 -70.03
C THR A 864 -20.34 -3.37 -69.12
N VAL A 865 -19.25 -2.85 -68.56
CA VAL A 865 -18.38 -3.54 -67.61
C VAL A 865 -18.14 -2.59 -66.43
N SER A 866 -18.36 -3.06 -65.20
CA SER A 866 -18.07 -2.31 -63.97
C SER A 866 -16.61 -2.52 -63.59
N LEU A 867 -15.90 -1.43 -63.29
CA LEU A 867 -14.59 -1.43 -62.63
C LEU A 867 -14.79 -0.90 -61.21
N THR A 868 -14.60 -1.79 -60.23
CA THR A 868 -14.84 -1.53 -58.80
C THR A 868 -13.52 -1.54 -58.04
N ASN A 869 -13.27 -0.56 -57.18
CA ASN A 869 -12.13 -0.59 -56.26
C ASN A 869 -12.38 -1.58 -55.12
N THR A 870 -11.38 -2.41 -54.80
CA THR A 870 -11.47 -3.43 -53.74
C THR A 870 -10.74 -3.04 -52.46
N ALA A 871 -9.97 -1.95 -52.49
CA ALA A 871 -9.42 -1.30 -51.31
C ALA A 871 -10.42 -0.28 -50.72
N LEU A 872 -10.21 0.13 -49.47
CA LEU A 872 -10.97 1.23 -48.83
C LEU A 872 -10.28 2.60 -48.94
N ILE A 873 -9.16 2.68 -49.65
CA ILE A 873 -8.44 3.92 -49.99
C ILE A 873 -8.68 4.31 -51.46
N ALA A 874 -8.41 5.57 -51.80
CA ALA A 874 -8.52 6.09 -53.16
C ALA A 874 -7.55 5.39 -54.12
N THR A 875 -8.06 4.59 -55.06
CA THR A 875 -7.25 3.84 -56.03
C THR A 875 -7.31 4.51 -57.40
N ASN A 876 -6.13 4.91 -57.91
CA ASN A 876 -5.99 5.30 -59.32
C ASN A 876 -5.79 4.04 -60.19
N ALA A 877 -6.68 3.84 -61.16
CA ALA A 877 -6.68 2.67 -62.05
C ALA A 877 -6.69 3.09 -63.52
N SER A 878 -6.02 2.32 -64.38
CA SER A 878 -6.02 2.53 -65.82
C SER A 878 -6.45 1.26 -66.57
N MET A 879 -7.22 1.44 -67.63
CA MET A 879 -7.67 0.38 -68.53
C MET A 879 -7.11 0.59 -69.94
N SER A 880 -6.62 -0.49 -70.55
CA SER A 880 -6.30 -0.55 -71.97
C SER A 880 -7.07 -1.69 -72.64
N THR A 881 -7.55 -1.45 -73.87
CA THR A 881 -8.26 -2.46 -74.69
C THR A 881 -7.30 -3.06 -75.72
N ASN A 882 -6.65 -4.17 -75.35
CA ASN A 882 -5.49 -4.71 -76.06
C ASN A 882 -5.85 -5.68 -77.20
N GLY A 883 -6.41 -5.14 -78.28
CA GLY A 883 -6.77 -5.88 -79.48
C GLY A 883 -7.92 -6.87 -79.27
N ILE A 884 -8.17 -7.70 -80.29
CA ILE A 884 -9.18 -8.76 -80.28
C ILE A 884 -8.52 -10.05 -80.76
N THR A 885 -8.88 -11.18 -80.14
CA THR A 885 -8.33 -12.50 -80.46
C THR A 885 -9.46 -13.48 -80.76
N ASN A 886 -9.37 -14.14 -81.90
CA ASN A 886 -10.30 -15.19 -82.28
C ASN A 886 -9.98 -16.47 -81.50
N ILE A 887 -10.90 -16.89 -80.63
CA ILE A 887 -10.68 -18.01 -79.68
C ILE A 887 -10.49 -19.35 -80.41
N ALA A 888 -11.05 -19.53 -81.62
CA ALA A 888 -10.94 -20.77 -82.39
C ALA A 888 -9.62 -20.90 -83.17
N THR A 889 -9.00 -19.77 -83.56
CA THR A 889 -7.76 -19.77 -84.36
C THR A 889 -6.52 -19.31 -83.59
N GLY A 890 -6.70 -18.65 -82.45
CA GLY A 890 -5.64 -17.99 -81.67
C GLY A 890 -5.04 -16.76 -82.35
N GLN A 891 -5.58 -16.32 -83.50
CA GLN A 891 -5.08 -15.15 -84.24
C GLN A 891 -5.74 -13.86 -83.76
N SER A 892 -5.01 -12.75 -83.85
CA SER A 892 -5.55 -11.44 -83.56
C SER A 892 -6.33 -10.89 -84.76
N GLU A 893 -7.55 -10.43 -84.52
CA GLU A 893 -8.43 -9.84 -85.52
C GLU A 893 -8.11 -8.34 -85.70
N SER A 894 -8.11 -7.85 -86.93
CA SER A 894 -7.85 -6.43 -87.27
C SER A 894 -9.04 -5.49 -87.00
N TRP A 895 -9.95 -5.93 -86.15
CA TRP A 895 -11.17 -5.22 -85.74
C TRP A 895 -10.82 -4.12 -84.72
N TYR A 896 -11.70 -3.15 -84.50
CA TYR A 896 -11.46 -2.08 -83.52
C TYR A 896 -12.23 -2.35 -82.23
N VAL A 897 -11.55 -2.20 -81.08
CA VAL A 897 -12.16 -2.15 -79.75
C VAL A 897 -11.77 -0.84 -79.07
N GLY A 898 -12.71 -0.23 -78.37
CA GLY A 898 -12.48 0.93 -77.50
C GLY A 898 -13.39 0.90 -76.28
N ALA A 899 -13.02 1.67 -75.26
CA ALA A 899 -13.81 1.90 -74.05
C ALA A 899 -14.18 3.39 -73.94
N THR A 900 -15.25 3.71 -73.21
CA THR A 900 -15.67 5.11 -72.98
C THR A 900 -14.64 5.94 -72.22
N GLU A 901 -13.93 5.31 -71.27
CA GLU A 901 -12.93 5.92 -70.40
C GLU A 901 -11.77 4.94 -70.17
N SER A 902 -10.59 5.44 -69.82
CA SER A 902 -9.35 4.66 -69.69
C SER A 902 -8.54 4.92 -68.42
N ASN A 903 -8.91 5.94 -67.63
CA ASN A 903 -8.28 6.26 -66.34
C ASN A 903 -9.38 6.63 -65.35
N PHE A 904 -9.25 6.14 -64.11
CA PHE A 904 -10.26 6.25 -63.07
C PHE A 904 -9.57 6.57 -61.74
N THR A 905 -10.17 7.44 -60.96
CA THR A 905 -9.89 7.60 -59.53
C THR A 905 -11.15 7.12 -58.80
N LEU A 906 -11.01 6.11 -57.95
CA LEU A 906 -12.14 5.44 -57.28
C LEU A 906 -11.93 5.54 -55.76
N ASP A 907 -12.81 6.27 -55.07
CA ASP A 907 -12.69 6.52 -53.63
C ASP A 907 -13.41 5.44 -52.80
N GLY A 908 -12.68 4.75 -51.92
CA GLY A 908 -13.22 3.59 -51.21
C GLY A 908 -13.70 2.52 -52.20
N GLN A 909 -14.84 1.87 -51.95
CA GLN A 909 -15.38 0.81 -52.82
C GLN A 909 -16.12 1.32 -54.08
N ASP A 910 -15.75 2.50 -54.60
CA ASP A 910 -16.42 3.11 -55.75
C ASP A 910 -16.34 2.27 -57.03
N SER A 911 -17.32 2.47 -57.92
CA SER A 911 -17.50 1.66 -59.13
C SER A 911 -17.83 2.48 -60.37
N ALA A 912 -16.93 2.46 -61.36
CA ALA A 912 -17.12 3.10 -62.66
C ALA A 912 -17.75 2.14 -63.69
N ASN A 913 -18.79 2.58 -64.38
CA ASN A 913 -19.45 1.81 -65.46
C ASN A 913 -18.87 2.18 -66.83
N ILE A 914 -18.09 1.26 -67.40
CA ILE A 914 -17.35 1.43 -68.64
C ILE A 914 -18.13 0.77 -69.78
N THR A 915 -18.43 1.50 -70.85
CA THR A 915 -19.02 0.87 -72.05
C THR A 915 -17.90 0.52 -73.03
N VAL A 916 -17.72 -0.78 -73.27
CA VAL A 916 -16.80 -1.30 -74.28
C VAL A 916 -17.56 -1.42 -75.60
N THR A 917 -16.94 -0.99 -76.70
CA THR A 917 -17.51 -1.02 -78.05
C THR A 917 -16.55 -1.72 -79.01
N LEU A 918 -17.07 -2.72 -79.70
CA LEU A 918 -16.40 -3.55 -80.69
C LEU A 918 -16.97 -3.23 -82.08
N VAL A 919 -16.11 -2.84 -83.02
CA VAL A 919 -16.45 -2.59 -84.42
C VAL A 919 -15.91 -3.73 -85.28
N HIS A 920 -16.81 -4.46 -85.95
CA HIS A 920 -16.51 -5.70 -86.64
C HIS A 920 -17.18 -5.76 -88.04
N PRO A 921 -16.73 -6.66 -88.94
CA PRO A 921 -17.36 -6.87 -90.25
C PRO A 921 -18.83 -7.32 -90.14
N THR A 922 -19.56 -7.23 -91.26
CA THR A 922 -20.97 -7.64 -91.38
C THR A 922 -21.17 -8.66 -92.52
N PRO A 923 -21.47 -9.93 -92.23
CA PRO A 923 -21.34 -10.57 -90.91
C PRO A 923 -19.86 -10.68 -90.48
N PRO A 924 -19.58 -10.78 -89.16
CA PRO A 924 -18.29 -11.25 -88.70
C PRO A 924 -18.14 -12.74 -89.06
N THR A 925 -16.91 -13.20 -89.26
CA THR A 925 -16.62 -14.63 -89.43
C THR A 925 -16.91 -15.40 -88.14
N PRO A 926 -17.57 -16.58 -88.21
CA PRO A 926 -17.78 -17.46 -87.06
C PRO A 926 -16.48 -18.01 -86.44
#